data_AF-R7ARK3-F1
#
_entry.id   AF-R7ARK3-F1
#
_cell.length_a   1.000
_cell.length_b   1.000
_cell.length_c   1.000
_cell.angle_alpha   90.00
_cell.angle_beta   90.00
_cell.angle_gamma   90.00
#
_symmetry.space_group_name_H-M   'P 1'
#
loop_
_entity.id
_entity.type
_entity.pdbx_description
1 polymer ?
#
loop_
_entity_poly.entity_id
_entity_poly.type
_entity_poly.pdbx_seq_one_letter_code
_entity_poly.pdbx_strand_id
1 'polypeptide(L)'
;MKNIFNKKLFSDGMRQLRTIGIMGLIIFCLETVFVVIGNNMSNAEWIASYTAGQITISGSAAQTALNMPEVCTLLELHPILLAAIYILAPVMVLYLFGFMNRRNSSDFYHSIPVKRECIAVSFLAAIVAWLCIIVLVSTALCCILTLFTPYVAINMYSVLTTTLATLAGSVCMLAAGFLAMSITGTYFSNIAVSVMLLIFPRGLITFFTVMMSSLVQVLPLSLGGILDYNINIVVGNVISLFIGGDALYPMTHLVPSLYTLVLAIVYFVIGMYAFKIRKSETATMPASNRHLQNIYRLIPPMCICLLPIAAVCQLILRRHEMFGGTNAMNLFYIVLFYFIAVIAYFLYELISTRKIANVMKSFKSLWTLAAFNVLFVIIIAAGYFYEIHNVPSADRVKYVIINTDDYSSLTRSDVGHDYYFTQKAAATKIYNQEIISKLVSYLEQNINDIKTTDDADSVSAYSTRLSVEFGKGIGTLRRKVYVPLNEYQTFINTLNKSDDYTSIYKNLPEYNSLASCELYMTGHSSWKISDNDKRDLYEALCEDFRSLDLPAAISHTSRYSSGDCIGRFYVEVNYKSSTLNFYAGISADTPRALKLLVERINAASDASNAVNKLLDAQLPDGYAVRNCTLSFTLLYDGNLYDGSATRSFYNNLDGSNDSYADYTENGAEILNKIADRLDSAPATIDLNRPVLCVTYNSSLTDNNARRTTESGCRFYQADDELVNLFSTFTKTDVR
;
A
#
# COMPACT_ATOMS: atom_id res chain seq x y z
N MET A 1 11.91 40.31 33.78
CA MET A 1 11.16 39.08 33.43
C MET A 1 12.00 38.29 32.42
N LYS A 2 12.75 37.26 32.84
CA LYS A 2 12.30 35.86 33.00
C LYS A 2 11.55 35.29 31.78
N ASN A 3 11.84 35.72 30.55
CA ASN A 3 11.18 35.17 29.37
C ASN A 3 11.83 33.86 28.92
N ILE A 4 10.99 32.84 28.66
CA ILE A 4 11.39 31.54 28.09
C ILE A 4 11.78 31.69 26.61
N PHE A 5 11.42 32.79 25.96
CA PHE A 5 11.72 33.09 24.56
C PHE A 5 12.29 34.51 24.42
N ASN A 6 13.21 34.70 23.48
CA ASN A 6 13.80 35.99 23.16
C ASN A 6 13.77 36.24 21.64
N LYS A 7 13.05 37.28 21.23
CA LYS A 7 12.88 37.66 19.82
C LYS A 7 14.19 37.99 19.10
N LYS A 8 15.18 38.58 19.81
CA LYS A 8 16.49 38.90 19.21
C LYS A 8 17.28 37.62 18.92
N LEU A 9 17.30 36.68 19.87
CA LEU A 9 17.94 35.36 19.67
C LEU A 9 17.24 34.57 18.55
N PHE A 10 15.92 34.60 18.49
CA PHE A 10 15.17 33.99 17.39
C PHE A 10 15.56 34.63 16.04
N SER A 11 15.58 35.96 15.95
CA SER A 11 15.99 36.68 14.75
C SER A 11 17.43 36.39 14.35
N ASP A 12 18.34 36.24 15.31
CA ASP A 12 19.72 35.83 15.05
C ASP A 12 19.78 34.39 14.53
N GLY A 13 19.00 33.47 15.09
CA GLY A 13 18.87 32.11 14.58
C GLY A 13 18.35 32.08 13.13
N MET A 14 17.30 32.85 12.83
CA MET A 14 16.77 33.01 11.47
C MET A 14 17.85 33.55 10.51
N ARG A 15 18.64 34.54 10.95
CA ARG A 15 19.74 35.12 10.16
C ARG A 15 20.87 34.12 9.92
N GLN A 16 21.26 33.34 10.93
CA GLN A 16 22.30 32.31 10.79
C GLN A 16 21.88 31.21 9.82
N LEU A 17 20.60 30.82 9.86
CA LEU A 17 20.05 29.79 8.97
C LEU A 17 19.68 30.31 7.58
N ARG A 18 19.76 31.61 7.32
CA ARG A 18 19.26 32.24 6.08
C ARG A 18 19.76 31.56 4.81
N THR A 19 21.05 31.24 4.72
CA THR A 19 21.61 30.62 3.52
C THR A 19 21.00 29.22 3.30
N ILE A 20 20.98 28.38 4.35
CA ILE A 20 20.39 27.03 4.28
C ILE A 20 18.88 27.12 4.00
N GLY A 21 18.19 28.05 4.64
CA GLY A 21 16.75 28.26 4.49
C GLY A 21 16.34 28.71 3.10
N ILE A 22 17.03 29.72 2.54
CA ILE A 22 16.77 30.21 1.19
C ILE A 22 17.13 29.17 0.13
N MET A 23 18.29 28.51 0.26
CA MET A 23 18.67 27.44 -0.68
C MET A 23 17.66 26.28 -0.63
N GLY A 24 17.26 25.86 0.57
CA GLY A 24 16.22 24.84 0.74
C GLY A 24 14.91 25.25 0.09
N LEU A 25 14.45 26.48 0.30
CA LEU A 25 13.23 27.01 -0.32
C LEU A 25 13.32 26.99 -1.85
N ILE A 26 14.43 27.48 -2.42
CA ILE A 26 14.64 27.52 -3.88
C ILE A 26 14.62 26.10 -4.45
N ILE A 27 15.35 25.17 -3.83
CA ILE A 27 15.43 23.78 -4.30
C ILE A 27 14.04 23.12 -4.27
N PHE A 28 13.30 23.29 -3.18
CA PHE A 28 11.96 22.70 -3.04
C PHE A 28 10.98 23.30 -4.05
N CYS A 29 10.95 24.62 -4.20
CA CYS A 29 10.08 25.27 -5.17
C CYS A 29 10.43 24.90 -6.61
N LEU A 30 11.72 24.84 -6.97
CA LEU A 30 12.16 24.45 -8.32
C LEU A 30 11.78 23.01 -8.62
N GLU A 31 12.02 22.09 -7.68
CA GLU A 31 11.61 20.70 -7.84
C GLU A 31 10.11 20.59 -8.06
N THR A 32 9.28 21.28 -7.26
CA THR A 32 7.83 21.26 -7.41
C THR A 32 7.40 21.75 -8.80
N VAL A 33 8.02 22.82 -9.29
CA VAL A 33 7.77 23.35 -10.64
C VAL A 33 8.10 22.28 -11.70
N PHE A 34 9.27 21.67 -11.62
CA PHE A 34 9.71 20.67 -12.60
C PHE A 34 8.85 19.41 -12.57
N VAL A 35 8.51 18.88 -11.40
CA VAL A 35 7.72 17.65 -11.28
C VAL A 35 6.28 17.87 -11.73
N VAL A 36 5.63 18.98 -11.32
CA VAL A 36 4.26 19.27 -11.75
C VAL A 36 4.18 19.51 -13.27
N ILE A 37 5.10 20.29 -13.83
CA ILE A 37 5.16 20.50 -15.29
C ILE A 37 5.48 19.20 -16.01
N GLY A 38 6.44 18.41 -15.49
CA GLY A 38 6.85 17.13 -16.06
C GLY A 38 5.71 16.12 -16.12
N ASN A 39 4.96 15.94 -15.03
CA ASN A 39 3.77 15.08 -15.02
C ASN A 39 2.68 15.60 -15.98
N ASN A 40 2.44 16.92 -16.00
CA ASN A 40 1.47 17.48 -16.95
C ASN A 40 1.87 17.29 -18.42
N MET A 41 3.17 17.42 -18.74
CA MET A 41 3.69 17.15 -20.09
C MET A 41 3.63 15.66 -20.43
N SER A 42 4.05 14.80 -19.51
CA SER A 42 3.99 13.34 -19.67
C SER A 42 2.55 12.88 -19.91
N ASN A 43 1.59 13.42 -19.16
CA ASN A 43 0.17 13.10 -19.32
C ASN A 43 -0.39 13.69 -20.61
N ALA A 44 0.02 14.89 -20.99
CA ALA A 44 -0.35 15.48 -22.28
C ALA A 44 0.18 14.64 -23.46
N GLU A 45 1.43 14.18 -23.38
CA GLU A 45 2.07 13.33 -24.39
C GLU A 45 1.43 11.95 -24.41
N TRP A 46 1.16 11.35 -23.25
CA TRP A 46 0.46 10.07 -23.16
C TRP A 46 -0.95 10.16 -23.75
N ILE A 47 -1.71 11.22 -23.42
CA ILE A 47 -3.02 11.50 -24.02
C ILE A 47 -2.85 11.71 -25.53
N ALA A 48 -1.84 12.46 -25.97
CA ALA A 48 -1.58 12.70 -27.38
C ALA A 48 -1.22 11.42 -28.14
N SER A 49 -0.35 10.55 -27.60
CA SER A 49 0.06 9.26 -28.19
C SER A 49 -1.06 8.22 -28.17
N TYR A 50 -1.91 8.25 -27.14
CA TYR A 50 -3.13 7.44 -27.10
C TYR A 50 -4.13 7.92 -28.16
N THR A 51 -4.33 9.23 -28.23
CA THR A 51 -5.11 9.92 -29.28
C THR A 51 -4.44 9.70 -30.65
N ALA A 52 -3.13 9.45 -30.70
CA ALA A 52 -2.38 9.09 -31.90
C ALA A 52 -2.49 7.62 -32.30
N GLY A 53 -3.16 6.78 -31.51
CA GLY A 53 -3.21 5.34 -31.74
C GLY A 53 -1.84 4.64 -31.73
N GLN A 54 -0.79 5.28 -31.23
CA GLN A 54 0.55 4.71 -31.10
C GLN A 54 0.65 3.74 -29.90
N ILE A 55 -0.28 3.86 -28.94
CA ILE A 55 -0.38 3.01 -27.76
C ILE A 55 -1.76 2.36 -27.74
N THR A 56 -1.82 1.03 -27.73
CA THR A 56 -3.07 0.27 -27.60
C THR A 56 -3.19 -0.25 -26.18
N ILE A 57 -4.15 0.28 -25.42
CA ILE A 57 -4.45 -0.19 -24.06
C ILE A 57 -5.80 -0.88 -24.11
N SER A 58 -5.84 -2.15 -23.70
CA SER A 58 -7.07 -2.90 -23.47
C SER A 58 -7.66 -2.53 -22.11
N GLY A 59 -8.95 -2.16 -22.07
CA GLY A 59 -9.71 -1.94 -20.83
C GLY A 59 -10.12 -0.49 -20.51
N SER A 60 -10.96 -0.35 -19.47
CA SER A 60 -11.67 0.87 -19.06
C SER A 60 -10.82 2.01 -18.46
N ALA A 61 -9.55 1.76 -18.15
CA ALA A 61 -8.64 2.79 -17.64
C ALA A 61 -8.35 3.88 -18.69
N ALA A 62 -8.37 3.51 -19.99
CA ALA A 62 -7.99 4.41 -21.06
C ALA A 62 -9.06 5.49 -21.39
N GLN A 63 -10.35 5.19 -21.20
CA GLN A 63 -11.45 6.09 -21.54
C GLN A 63 -11.69 7.16 -20.44
N THR A 64 -11.43 6.79 -19.19
CA THR A 64 -11.60 7.65 -18.02
C THR A 64 -10.43 8.63 -17.89
N ALA A 65 -9.21 8.20 -18.25
CA ALA A 65 -8.00 9.02 -18.29
C ALA A 65 -8.00 10.11 -19.38
N LEU A 66 -8.87 9.99 -20.41
CA LEU A 66 -9.01 11.00 -21.47
C LEU A 66 -9.86 12.21 -21.05
N ASN A 67 -10.74 12.04 -20.06
CA ASN A 67 -11.73 13.04 -19.67
C ASN A 67 -11.50 13.61 -18.26
N MET A 68 -10.58 13.05 -17.49
CA MET A 68 -10.27 13.52 -16.15
C MET A 68 -8.75 13.65 -15.95
N PRO A 69 -8.28 14.74 -15.33
CA PRO A 69 -6.88 14.88 -14.96
C PRO A 69 -6.45 13.74 -14.03
N GLU A 70 -5.21 13.27 -14.17
CA GLU A 70 -4.66 12.25 -13.27
C GLU A 70 -4.64 12.80 -11.84
N VAL A 71 -5.24 12.07 -10.91
CA VAL A 71 -5.28 12.46 -9.50
C VAL A 71 -4.01 11.96 -8.82
N CYS A 72 -3.04 12.84 -8.63
CA CYS A 72 -1.80 12.56 -7.95
C CYS A 72 -1.88 12.91 -6.45
N THR A 73 -1.13 12.18 -5.64
CA THR A 73 -0.85 12.52 -4.23
C THR A 73 0.14 13.68 -4.14
N LEU A 74 0.20 14.36 -2.98
CA LEU A 74 1.16 15.45 -2.80
C LEU A 74 2.61 14.95 -2.94
N LEU A 75 2.90 13.73 -2.49
CA LEU A 75 4.27 13.22 -2.51
C LEU A 75 4.73 12.78 -3.91
N GLU A 76 3.82 12.40 -4.81
CA GLU A 76 4.14 12.18 -6.22
C GLU A 76 4.49 13.48 -6.95
N LEU A 77 3.82 14.58 -6.60
CA LEU A 77 4.07 15.90 -7.19
C LEU A 77 5.20 16.68 -6.48
N HIS A 78 5.54 16.31 -5.25
CA HIS A 78 6.55 16.97 -4.44
C HIS A 78 7.37 15.97 -3.57
N PRO A 79 8.08 15.00 -4.20
CA PRO A 79 8.81 13.95 -3.48
C PRO A 79 9.93 14.47 -2.58
N ILE A 80 10.51 15.64 -2.87
CA ILE A 80 11.59 16.21 -2.06
C ILE A 80 11.13 16.63 -0.65
N LEU A 81 9.82 16.62 -0.33
CA LEU A 81 9.32 16.81 1.04
C LEU A 81 10.00 15.90 2.08
N LEU A 82 10.36 14.66 1.69
CA LEU A 82 11.11 13.75 2.57
C LEU A 82 12.49 14.31 2.96
N ALA A 83 13.12 15.10 2.09
CA ALA A 83 14.39 15.74 2.39
C ALA A 83 14.25 16.79 3.51
N ALA A 84 13.06 17.35 3.75
CA ALA A 84 12.84 18.25 4.88
C ALA A 84 13.05 17.50 6.22
N ILE A 85 12.55 16.25 6.28
CA ILE A 85 12.68 15.37 7.45
C ILE A 85 14.12 14.91 7.62
N TYR A 86 14.70 14.29 6.58
CA TYR A 86 15.94 13.52 6.73
C TYR A 86 17.22 14.32 6.45
N ILE A 87 17.12 15.48 5.80
CA ILE A 87 18.29 16.30 5.44
C ILE A 87 18.20 17.66 6.11
N LEU A 88 17.15 18.43 5.83
CA LEU A 88 17.07 19.83 6.21
C LEU A 88 17.00 20.02 7.73
N ALA A 89 16.10 19.32 8.42
CA ALA A 89 15.98 19.41 9.87
C ALA A 89 17.28 18.99 10.61
N PRO A 90 17.93 17.85 10.29
CA PRO A 90 19.24 17.49 10.85
C PRO A 90 20.34 18.52 10.55
N VAL A 91 20.44 19.01 9.32
CA VAL A 91 21.46 20.00 8.94
C VAL A 91 21.27 21.31 9.70
N MET A 92 20.04 21.83 9.77
CA MET A 92 19.75 23.08 10.48
C MET A 92 20.02 22.98 11.98
N VAL A 93 19.66 21.87 12.62
CA VAL A 93 19.93 21.67 14.04
C VAL A 93 21.42 21.54 14.30
N LEU A 94 22.15 20.74 13.51
CA LEU A 94 23.62 20.59 13.63
C LEU A 94 24.37 21.89 13.39
N TYR A 95 23.88 22.73 12.47
CA TYR A 95 24.47 24.03 12.19
C TYR A 95 24.26 25.00 13.35
N LEU A 96 23.00 25.21 13.76
CA LEU A 96 22.66 26.23 14.76
C LEU A 96 23.14 25.86 16.16
N PHE A 97 23.13 24.57 16.51
CA PHE A 97 23.65 24.06 17.78
C PHE A 97 25.08 23.55 17.69
N GLY A 98 25.76 23.71 16.55
CA GLY A 98 27.15 23.29 16.35
C GLY A 98 28.14 23.92 17.34
N PHE A 99 27.77 25.07 17.94
CA PHE A 99 28.54 25.68 19.03
C PHE A 99 28.74 24.74 20.22
N MET A 100 27.85 23.77 20.44
CA MET A 100 27.96 22.77 21.49
C MET A 100 29.14 21.80 21.30
N ASN A 101 29.65 21.67 20.07
CA ASN A 101 30.77 20.77 19.76
C ASN A 101 32.14 21.42 19.95
N ARG A 102 32.19 22.74 20.18
CA ARG A 102 33.43 23.50 20.36
C ARG A 102 33.44 24.16 21.73
N ARG A 103 34.48 23.90 22.53
CA ARG A 103 34.57 24.38 23.92
C ARG A 103 34.41 25.90 24.04
N ASN A 104 35.22 26.66 23.30
CA ASN A 104 35.22 28.13 23.35
C ASN A 104 33.85 28.73 22.98
N SER A 105 33.19 28.17 21.95
CA SER A 105 31.86 28.63 21.54
C SER A 105 30.79 28.24 22.56
N SER A 106 30.87 27.03 23.13
CA SER A 106 29.98 26.60 24.20
C SER A 106 30.10 27.48 25.44
N ASP A 107 31.32 27.84 25.84
CA ASP A 107 31.57 28.75 26.97
C ASP A 107 31.00 30.14 26.69
N PHE A 108 31.19 30.68 25.48
CA PHE A 108 30.60 31.96 25.07
C PHE A 108 29.07 31.95 25.21
N TYR A 109 28.37 30.99 24.58
CA TYR A 109 26.90 30.93 24.64
C TYR A 109 26.36 30.68 26.06
N HIS A 110 27.09 29.96 26.91
CA HIS A 110 26.72 29.75 28.32
C HIS A 110 27.04 30.95 29.23
N SER A 111 27.87 31.90 28.78
CA SER A 111 28.20 33.13 29.52
C SER A 111 27.27 34.31 29.23
N ILE A 112 26.45 34.22 28.17
CA ILE A 112 25.46 35.27 27.82
C ILE A 112 24.49 35.43 29.00
N PRO A 113 24.10 36.65 29.40
CA PRO A 113 23.19 36.92 30.53
C PRO A 113 21.72 36.56 30.20
N VAL A 114 21.48 35.40 29.62
CA VAL A 114 20.17 34.81 29.31
C VAL A 114 20.12 33.37 29.84
N LYS A 115 18.93 32.90 30.18
CA LYS A 115 18.75 31.51 30.58
C LYS A 115 19.12 30.57 29.43
N ARG A 116 19.75 29.43 29.75
CA ARG A 116 20.07 28.39 28.77
C ARG A 116 18.81 27.92 28.02
N GLU A 117 17.72 27.73 28.74
CA GLU A 117 16.45 27.33 28.15
C GLU A 117 15.94 28.36 27.12
N CYS A 118 16.19 29.65 27.36
CA CYS A 118 15.80 30.73 26.45
C CYS A 118 16.57 30.67 25.12
N ILE A 119 17.86 30.33 25.15
CA ILE A 119 18.68 30.13 23.95
C ILE A 119 18.11 28.96 23.15
N ALA A 120 17.92 27.81 23.79
CA ALA A 120 17.44 26.60 23.14
C ALA A 120 16.06 26.81 22.48
N VAL A 121 15.08 27.34 23.22
CA VAL A 121 13.72 27.59 22.70
C VAL A 121 13.75 28.58 21.53
N SER A 122 14.50 29.68 21.64
CA SER A 122 14.55 30.70 20.59
C SER A 122 15.20 30.19 19.30
N PHE A 123 16.26 29.37 19.41
CA PHE A 123 16.94 28.77 18.27
C PHE A 123 16.15 27.62 17.64
N LEU A 124 15.52 26.75 18.45
CA LEU A 124 14.65 25.68 17.94
C LEU A 124 13.43 26.27 17.22
N ALA A 125 12.83 27.34 17.76
CA ALA A 125 11.76 28.06 17.09
C ALA A 125 12.19 28.64 15.73
N ALA A 126 13.43 29.13 15.61
CA ALA A 126 13.96 29.63 14.34
C ALA A 126 14.10 28.51 13.29
N ILE A 127 14.56 27.32 13.70
CA ILE A 127 14.63 26.17 12.79
C ILE A 127 13.22 25.74 12.36
N VAL A 128 12.28 25.61 13.31
CA VAL A 128 10.89 25.26 13.01
C VAL A 128 10.25 26.28 12.07
N ALA A 129 10.50 27.57 12.27
CA ALA A 129 10.00 28.62 11.38
C ALA A 129 10.52 28.47 9.95
N TRP A 130 11.82 28.20 9.76
CA TRP A 130 12.38 27.92 8.44
C TRP A 130 11.80 26.66 7.79
N LEU A 131 11.64 25.59 8.56
CA LEU A 131 11.01 24.35 8.07
C LEU A 131 9.55 24.60 7.64
N CYS A 132 8.77 25.34 8.44
CA CYS A 132 7.41 25.72 8.08
C CYS A 132 7.37 26.58 6.82
N ILE A 133 8.25 27.59 6.69
CA ILE A 133 8.31 28.43 5.48
C ILE A 133 8.59 27.55 4.26
N ILE A 134 9.59 26.68 4.31
CA ILE A 134 9.99 25.85 3.17
C ILE A 134 8.87 24.90 2.78
N VAL A 135 8.34 24.13 3.72
CA VAL A 135 7.30 23.12 3.45
C VAL A 135 5.98 23.78 3.01
N LEU A 136 5.53 24.84 3.69
CA LEU A 136 4.23 25.46 3.38
C LEU A 136 4.27 26.26 2.07
N VAL A 137 5.35 26.99 1.79
CA VAL A 137 5.45 27.78 0.56
C VAL A 137 5.59 26.88 -0.67
N SER A 138 6.41 25.83 -0.60
CA SER A 138 6.55 24.86 -1.70
C SER A 138 5.25 24.05 -1.92
N THR A 139 4.58 23.61 -0.85
CA THR A 139 3.27 22.95 -0.96
C THR A 139 2.22 23.89 -1.56
N ALA A 140 2.17 25.14 -1.13
CA ALA A 140 1.24 26.13 -1.68
C ALA A 140 1.52 26.38 -3.17
N LEU A 141 2.80 26.46 -3.56
CA LEU A 141 3.20 26.56 -4.95
C LEU A 141 2.74 25.33 -5.75
N CYS A 142 2.90 24.12 -5.23
CA CYS A 142 2.39 22.88 -5.84
C CYS A 142 0.89 23.00 -6.13
N CYS A 143 0.10 23.36 -5.11
CA CYS A 143 -1.34 23.52 -5.24
C CYS A 143 -1.70 24.57 -6.30
N ILE A 144 -1.01 25.73 -6.29
CA ILE A 144 -1.25 26.80 -7.27
C ILE A 144 -0.93 26.33 -8.69
N LEU A 145 0.20 25.65 -8.90
CA LEU A 145 0.58 25.13 -10.23
C LEU A 145 -0.46 24.13 -10.74
N THR A 146 -0.98 23.25 -9.87
CA THR A 146 -2.01 22.28 -10.26
C THR A 146 -3.32 22.93 -10.73
N LEU A 147 -3.62 24.17 -10.31
CA LEU A 147 -4.79 24.91 -10.83
C LEU A 147 -4.63 25.34 -12.29
N PHE A 148 -3.39 25.40 -12.80
CA PHE A 148 -3.07 25.83 -14.16
C PHE A 148 -2.63 24.69 -15.09
N THR A 149 -2.53 23.45 -14.58
CA THR A 149 -2.17 22.26 -15.36
C THR A 149 -3.40 21.39 -15.62
N PRO A 150 -3.94 21.36 -16.84
CA PRO A 150 -5.22 20.71 -17.13
C PRO A 150 -5.18 19.17 -17.05
N TYR A 151 -4.01 18.55 -17.07
CA TYR A 151 -3.86 17.08 -17.10
C TYR A 151 -3.43 16.48 -15.76
N VAL A 152 -3.30 17.30 -14.71
CA VAL A 152 -2.87 16.89 -13.36
C VAL A 152 -3.79 17.51 -12.33
N ALA A 153 -4.37 16.68 -11.48
CA ALA A 153 -5.13 17.07 -10.31
C ALA A 153 -4.45 16.58 -9.04
N ILE A 154 -4.63 17.30 -7.93
CA ILE A 154 -4.03 16.94 -6.64
C ILE A 154 -5.10 16.44 -5.66
N ASN A 155 -4.81 15.33 -4.98
CA ASN A 155 -5.64 14.85 -3.88
C ASN A 155 -5.51 15.78 -2.67
N MET A 156 -6.55 16.59 -2.40
CA MET A 156 -6.56 17.56 -1.30
C MET A 156 -6.45 16.93 0.09
N TYR A 157 -6.93 15.69 0.27
CA TYR A 157 -6.71 14.96 1.53
C TYR A 157 -5.22 14.62 1.71
N SER A 158 -4.55 14.18 0.64
CA SER A 158 -3.10 13.92 0.64
C SER A 158 -2.28 15.18 0.93
N VAL A 159 -2.72 16.35 0.46
CA VAL A 159 -2.07 17.64 0.81
C VAL A 159 -2.06 17.83 2.32
N LEU A 160 -3.21 17.67 2.97
CA LEU A 160 -3.31 17.84 4.42
C LEU A 160 -2.44 16.82 5.18
N THR A 161 -2.59 15.53 4.88
CA THR A 161 -1.91 14.47 5.63
C THR A 161 -0.40 14.51 5.44
N THR A 162 0.07 14.67 4.20
CA THR A 162 1.50 14.63 3.86
C THR A 162 2.23 15.86 4.36
N THR A 163 1.62 17.06 4.27
CA THR A 163 2.21 18.28 4.85
C THR A 163 2.32 18.19 6.36
N LEU A 164 1.28 17.72 7.06
CA LEU A 164 1.33 17.51 8.50
C LEU A 164 2.36 16.44 8.89
N ALA A 165 2.41 15.33 8.17
CA ALA A 165 3.41 14.27 8.37
C ALA A 165 4.84 14.78 8.19
N THR A 166 5.07 15.61 7.16
CA THR A 166 6.39 16.19 6.88
C THR A 166 6.82 17.15 7.99
N LEU A 167 5.93 18.02 8.46
CA LEU A 167 6.21 18.92 9.58
C LEU A 167 6.44 18.15 10.88
N ALA A 168 5.57 17.19 11.21
CA ALA A 168 5.71 16.35 12.40
C ALA A 168 7.03 15.54 12.39
N GLY A 169 7.35 14.90 11.26
CA GLY A 169 8.60 14.17 11.07
C GLY A 169 9.83 15.08 11.21
N SER A 170 9.80 16.27 10.61
CA SER A 170 10.88 17.25 10.69
C SER A 170 11.11 17.75 12.11
N VAL A 171 10.02 18.04 12.85
CA VAL A 171 10.10 18.45 14.26
C VAL A 171 10.62 17.30 15.14
N CYS A 172 10.24 16.05 14.86
CA CYS A 172 10.76 14.87 15.55
C CYS A 172 12.26 14.66 15.31
N MET A 173 12.72 14.79 14.05
CA MET A 173 14.14 14.73 13.70
C MET A 173 14.95 15.84 14.36
N LEU A 174 14.42 17.07 14.38
CA LEU A 174 14.99 18.20 15.10
C LEU A 174 15.09 17.93 16.61
N ALA A 175 14.03 17.41 17.23
CA ALA A 175 14.00 17.15 18.66
C ALA A 175 14.99 16.04 19.06
N ALA A 176 15.06 14.96 18.28
CA ALA A 176 16.04 13.89 18.47
C ALA A 176 17.47 14.39 18.27
N GLY A 177 17.72 15.20 17.23
CA GLY A 177 19.00 15.85 16.97
C GLY A 177 19.44 16.76 18.11
N PHE A 178 18.54 17.60 18.60
CA PHE A 178 18.79 18.49 19.74
C PHE A 178 19.10 17.70 21.03
N LEU A 179 18.33 16.65 21.32
CA LEU A 179 18.58 15.76 22.45
C LEU A 179 19.97 15.10 22.33
N ALA A 180 20.30 14.54 21.17
CA ALA A 180 21.60 13.93 20.93
C ALA A 180 22.74 14.93 21.18
N MET A 181 22.67 16.12 20.60
CA MET A 181 23.69 17.16 20.82
C MET A 181 23.79 17.64 22.27
N SER A 182 22.71 17.54 23.03
CA SER A 182 22.71 17.90 24.46
C SER A 182 23.45 16.88 25.32
N ILE A 183 23.54 15.62 24.86
CA ILE A 183 24.20 14.51 25.57
C ILE A 183 25.54 14.07 24.95
N THR A 184 25.92 14.62 23.80
CA THR A 184 27.20 14.37 23.12
C THR A 184 27.96 15.66 22.79
N GLY A 185 29.14 15.56 22.15
CA GLY A 185 30.03 16.71 21.93
C GLY A 185 30.85 16.69 20.65
N THR A 186 30.60 15.77 19.71
CA THR A 186 31.25 15.73 18.39
C THR A 186 30.20 15.57 17.29
N TYR A 187 30.47 16.07 16.08
CA TYR A 187 29.52 15.91 14.96
C TYR A 187 29.16 14.44 14.69
N PHE A 188 30.15 13.54 14.73
CA PHE A 188 29.92 12.10 14.55
C PHE A 188 28.98 11.55 15.63
N SER A 189 29.29 11.79 16.91
CA SER A 189 28.45 11.30 18.02
C SER A 189 27.04 11.89 17.98
N ASN A 190 26.90 13.17 17.58
CA ASN A 190 25.60 13.82 17.47
C ASN A 190 24.72 13.10 16.43
N ILE A 191 25.27 12.83 15.25
CA ILE A 191 24.54 12.13 14.18
C ILE A 191 24.25 10.69 14.60
N ALA A 192 25.26 9.95 15.06
CA ALA A 192 25.13 8.55 15.44
C ALA A 192 24.07 8.35 16.54
N VAL A 193 24.11 9.16 17.61
CA VAL A 193 23.16 9.05 18.71
C VAL A 193 21.75 9.48 18.30
N SER A 194 21.62 10.46 17.39
CA SER A 194 20.29 10.84 16.83
C SER A 194 19.64 9.66 16.12
N VAL A 195 20.40 8.96 15.26
CA VAL A 195 19.94 7.76 14.55
C VAL A 195 19.60 6.65 15.54
N MET A 196 20.44 6.42 16.55
CA MET A 196 20.18 5.41 17.59
C MET A 196 18.90 5.70 18.37
N LEU A 197 18.67 6.95 18.80
CA LEU A 197 17.47 7.32 19.56
C LEU A 197 16.18 7.06 18.79
N LEU A 198 16.18 7.31 17.48
CA LEU A 198 15.00 7.15 16.64
C LEU A 198 14.79 5.69 16.24
N ILE A 199 15.80 5.04 15.69
CA ILE A 199 15.65 3.74 15.04
C ILE A 199 15.75 2.59 16.05
N PHE A 200 16.66 2.64 17.02
CA PHE A 200 16.99 1.46 17.83
C PHE A 200 15.81 0.91 18.67
N PRO A 201 15.07 1.71 19.46
CA PRO A 201 14.02 1.17 20.32
C PRO A 201 12.92 0.49 19.50
N ARG A 202 12.53 1.12 18.39
CA ARG A 202 11.44 0.61 17.56
C ARG A 202 11.91 -0.49 16.62
N GLY A 203 13.12 -0.39 16.08
CA GLY A 203 13.77 -1.45 15.32
C GLY A 203 13.88 -2.75 16.10
N LEU A 204 14.17 -2.71 17.41
CA LEU A 204 14.15 -3.89 18.26
C LEU A 204 12.75 -4.52 18.41
N ILE A 205 11.72 -3.70 18.62
CA ILE A 205 10.33 -4.17 18.72
C ILE A 205 9.87 -4.77 17.40
N THR A 206 10.16 -4.11 16.28
CA THR A 206 9.83 -4.62 14.94
C THR A 206 10.56 -5.92 14.66
N PHE A 207 11.87 -5.97 14.94
CA PHE A 207 12.65 -7.19 14.78
C PHE A 207 12.05 -8.34 15.60
N PHE A 208 11.72 -8.10 16.88
CA PHE A 208 11.06 -9.11 17.71
C PHE A 208 9.72 -9.56 17.11
N THR A 209 8.90 -8.63 16.63
CA THR A 209 7.57 -8.93 16.04
C THR A 209 7.70 -9.75 14.75
N VAL A 210 8.59 -9.36 13.85
CA VAL A 210 8.88 -10.07 12.60
C VAL A 210 9.45 -11.45 12.89
N MET A 211 10.38 -11.55 13.85
CA MET A 211 10.95 -12.83 14.28
C MET A 211 9.91 -13.75 14.93
N MET A 212 9.03 -13.22 15.78
CA MET A 212 7.93 -14.01 16.34
C MET A 212 6.99 -14.49 15.25
N SER A 213 6.68 -13.63 14.26
CA SER A 213 5.81 -13.99 13.13
C SER A 213 6.44 -15.04 12.21
N SER A 214 7.77 -15.05 12.06
CA SER A 214 8.46 -16.07 11.27
C SER A 214 8.58 -17.40 12.01
N LEU A 215 8.72 -17.38 13.34
CA LEU A 215 8.77 -18.58 14.18
C LEU A 215 7.39 -19.19 14.46
N VAL A 216 6.34 -18.34 14.53
CA VAL A 216 4.96 -18.71 14.80
C VAL A 216 4.08 -18.02 13.75
N GLN A 217 3.86 -18.70 12.62
CA GLN A 217 3.18 -18.12 11.45
C GLN A 217 1.73 -17.68 11.71
N VAL A 218 1.08 -18.21 12.75
CA VAL A 218 -0.24 -17.76 13.20
C VAL A 218 -0.22 -16.36 13.84
N LEU A 219 0.95 -15.71 13.98
CA LEU A 219 1.04 -14.34 14.49
C LEU A 219 0.97 -13.30 13.37
N PRO A 220 0.32 -12.15 13.62
CA PRO A 220 0.35 -11.03 12.71
C PRO A 220 1.74 -10.38 12.65
N LEU A 221 2.11 -9.87 11.47
CA LEU A 221 3.39 -9.16 11.25
C LEU A 221 3.46 -7.81 11.99
N SER A 222 2.33 -7.33 12.51
CA SER A 222 2.26 -6.13 13.34
C SER A 222 1.52 -6.42 14.65
N LEU A 223 2.06 -5.88 15.75
CA LEU A 223 1.40 -5.84 17.05
C LEU A 223 0.19 -4.88 17.07
N GLY A 224 0.11 -3.96 16.10
CA GLY A 224 -0.87 -2.88 16.05
C GLY A 224 -0.69 -1.82 17.14
N GLY A 225 -1.43 -0.72 16.99
CA GLY A 225 -1.49 0.36 17.98
C GLY A 225 -0.13 1.04 18.23
N ILE A 226 0.14 1.39 19.49
CA ILE A 226 1.32 2.19 19.89
C ILE A 226 2.65 1.44 19.70
N LEU A 227 2.63 0.12 19.48
CA LEU A 227 3.83 -0.69 19.26
C LEU A 227 4.17 -0.93 17.78
N ASP A 228 3.30 -0.53 16.85
CA ASP A 228 3.49 -0.68 15.41
C ASP A 228 4.51 0.32 14.82
N TYR A 229 5.52 -0.15 14.09
CA TYR A 229 6.51 0.72 13.45
C TYR A 229 5.90 1.80 12.53
N ASN A 230 4.74 1.55 11.91
CA ASN A 230 4.03 2.49 11.05
C ASN A 230 3.40 3.67 11.81
N ILE A 231 3.28 3.62 13.14
CA ILE A 231 2.72 4.74 13.93
C ILE A 231 3.68 5.94 14.03
N ASN A 232 4.96 5.78 13.70
CA ASN A 232 5.92 6.87 13.72
C ASN A 232 6.40 7.16 12.29
N ILE A 233 6.20 8.38 11.79
CA ILE A 233 6.60 8.76 10.42
C ILE A 233 8.09 8.48 10.17
N VAL A 234 8.97 9.00 11.03
CA VAL A 234 10.42 8.95 10.82
C VAL A 234 10.93 7.52 10.74
N VAL A 235 10.48 6.68 11.68
CA VAL A 235 10.90 5.29 11.81
C VAL A 235 10.18 4.40 10.81
N GLY A 236 8.88 4.60 10.63
CA GLY A 236 8.04 3.84 9.71
C GLY A 236 8.60 3.86 8.30
N ASN A 237 8.86 5.06 7.79
CA ASN A 237 9.44 5.23 6.45
C ASN A 237 10.80 4.54 6.28
N VAL A 238 11.64 4.51 7.33
CA VAL A 238 12.97 3.87 7.25
C VAL A 238 12.88 2.37 7.39
N ILE A 239 12.11 1.86 8.35
CA ILE A 239 11.98 0.43 8.62
C ILE A 239 11.27 -0.29 7.48
N SER A 240 10.22 0.30 6.89
CA SER A 240 9.51 -0.26 5.74
C SER A 240 10.45 -0.63 4.59
N LEU A 241 11.49 0.17 4.32
CA LEU A 241 12.49 -0.10 3.29
C LEU A 241 13.25 -1.41 3.50
N PHE A 242 13.44 -1.84 4.76
CA PHE A 242 14.18 -3.06 5.08
C PHE A 242 13.30 -4.31 5.10
N ILE A 243 11.98 -4.15 5.26
CA ILE A 243 11.03 -5.27 5.39
C ILE A 243 10.10 -5.41 4.18
N GLY A 244 10.33 -4.62 3.12
CA GLY A 244 9.49 -4.62 1.91
C GLY A 244 8.08 -4.06 2.12
N GLY A 245 7.89 -3.26 3.17
CA GLY A 245 6.62 -2.58 3.45
C GLY A 245 6.48 -1.28 2.66
N ASP A 246 5.27 -0.73 2.61
CA ASP A 246 5.06 0.61 2.07
C ASP A 246 5.72 1.64 3.00
N ALA A 247 6.78 2.29 2.50
CA ALA A 247 7.54 3.29 3.23
C ALA A 247 6.81 4.63 3.36
N LEU A 248 5.72 4.84 2.64
CA LEU A 248 5.00 6.11 2.61
C LEU A 248 3.63 6.03 3.29
N TYR A 249 3.16 4.81 3.59
CA TYR A 249 1.93 4.55 4.34
C TYR A 249 1.77 5.42 5.61
N PRO A 250 2.80 5.64 6.47
CA PRO A 250 2.63 6.50 7.64
C PRO A 250 2.22 7.95 7.30
N MET A 251 2.58 8.44 6.11
CA MET A 251 2.36 9.81 5.67
C MET A 251 0.95 10.05 5.09
N THR A 252 0.21 9.00 4.77
CA THR A 252 -1.16 9.09 4.23
C THR A 252 -2.22 9.19 5.34
N HIS A 253 -1.82 9.03 6.62
CA HIS A 253 -2.72 9.04 7.77
C HIS A 253 -2.37 10.11 8.81
N LEU A 254 -3.40 10.62 9.49
CA LEU A 254 -3.24 11.64 10.54
C LEU A 254 -2.71 11.07 11.87
N VAL A 255 -3.05 9.82 12.20
CA VAL A 255 -2.69 9.20 13.49
C VAL A 255 -1.16 9.09 13.66
N PRO A 256 -0.39 8.59 12.66
CA PRO A 256 1.07 8.57 12.78
C PRO A 256 1.70 9.96 12.96
N SER A 257 1.15 10.97 12.27
CA SER A 257 1.62 12.36 12.38
C SER A 257 1.47 12.91 13.81
N LEU A 258 0.30 12.68 14.44
CA LEU A 258 0.05 13.09 15.83
C LEU A 258 0.97 12.37 16.81
N TYR A 259 1.14 11.06 16.66
CA TYR A 259 2.05 10.27 17.50
C TYR A 259 3.50 10.77 17.39
N THR A 260 3.98 11.00 16.17
CA THR A 260 5.32 11.54 15.93
C THR A 260 5.52 12.91 16.57
N LEU A 261 4.49 13.77 16.57
CA LEU A 261 4.55 15.07 17.26
C LEU A 261 4.63 14.91 18.78
N VAL A 262 3.84 14.00 19.37
CA VAL A 262 3.92 13.70 20.82
C VAL A 262 5.30 13.18 21.18
N LEU A 263 5.87 12.27 20.38
CA LEU A 263 7.23 11.77 20.59
C LEU A 263 8.26 12.90 20.48
N ALA A 264 8.10 13.82 19.53
CA ALA A 264 8.96 14.99 19.40
C ALA A 264 8.92 15.88 20.66
N ILE A 265 7.74 16.08 21.27
CA ILE A 265 7.60 16.80 22.54
C ILE A 265 8.36 16.08 23.65
N VAL A 266 8.26 14.76 23.75
CA VAL A 266 9.00 13.97 24.74
C VAL A 266 10.51 14.16 24.56
N TYR A 267 11.04 14.03 23.33
CA TYR A 267 12.45 14.26 23.06
C TYR A 267 12.88 15.70 23.33
N PHE A 268 12.03 16.68 23.02
CA PHE A 268 12.29 18.07 23.33
C PHE A 268 12.39 18.31 24.84
N VAL A 269 11.47 17.78 25.66
CA VAL A 269 11.49 17.95 27.12
C VAL A 269 12.75 17.33 27.72
N ILE A 270 13.10 16.10 27.32
CA ILE A 270 14.31 15.42 27.77
C ILE A 270 15.56 16.18 27.29
N GLY A 271 15.57 16.64 26.03
CA GLY A 271 16.66 17.41 25.44
C GLY A 271 16.87 18.74 26.15
N MET A 272 15.80 19.45 26.51
CA MET A 272 15.85 20.70 27.26
C MET A 272 16.42 20.50 28.66
N TYR A 273 16.01 19.42 29.34
CA TYR A 273 16.58 19.05 30.64
C TYR A 273 18.07 18.73 30.52
N ALA A 274 18.46 17.91 29.54
CA ALA A 274 19.85 17.55 29.27
C ALA A 274 20.70 18.78 28.93
N PHE A 275 20.20 19.69 28.08
CA PHE A 275 20.86 20.92 27.70
C PHE A 275 21.10 21.85 28.89
N LYS A 276 20.12 21.95 29.79
CA LYS A 276 20.22 22.77 31.01
C LYS A 276 21.39 22.34 31.89
N ILE A 277 21.51 21.03 32.15
CA ILE A 277 22.54 20.47 33.03
C ILE A 277 23.88 20.22 32.33
N ARG A 278 23.95 20.37 31.01
CA ARG A 278 25.14 20.14 30.21
C ARG A 278 26.31 21.01 30.68
N LYS A 279 27.47 20.40 30.86
CA LYS A 279 28.74 21.11 31.12
C LYS A 279 29.39 21.46 29.80
N SER A 280 30.07 22.60 29.72
CA SER A 280 30.80 22.98 28.50
C SER A 280 31.97 22.03 28.20
N GLU A 281 32.49 21.35 29.23
CA GLU A 281 33.50 20.28 29.12
C GLU A 281 33.05 19.09 28.26
N THR A 282 31.75 18.89 28.09
CA THR A 282 31.21 17.84 27.21
C THR A 282 31.53 18.11 25.74
N ALA A 283 31.83 19.34 25.35
CA ALA A 283 32.29 19.65 24.00
C ALA A 283 33.56 18.85 23.67
N THR A 284 33.66 18.30 22.46
CA THR A 284 34.72 17.38 22.00
C THR A 284 34.75 16.00 22.65
N MET A 285 33.88 15.71 23.62
CA MET A 285 33.72 14.37 24.18
C MET A 285 32.66 13.58 23.40
N PRO A 286 32.83 12.24 23.23
CA PRO A 286 31.87 11.42 22.50
C PRO A 286 30.52 11.29 23.22
N ALA A 287 30.48 11.44 24.54
CA ALA A 287 29.28 11.47 25.36
C ALA A 287 29.49 12.30 26.63
N SER A 288 28.40 12.72 27.28
CA SER A 288 28.43 13.49 28.53
C SER A 288 28.94 12.69 29.73
N ASN A 289 28.83 11.36 29.70
CA ASN A 289 29.37 10.45 30.72
C ASN A 289 29.76 9.09 30.11
N ARG A 290 30.69 8.38 30.76
CA ARG A 290 31.17 7.03 30.40
C ARG A 290 30.05 5.98 30.31
N HIS A 291 29.03 6.06 31.15
CA HIS A 291 27.91 5.11 31.09
C HIS A 291 27.15 5.22 29.76
N LEU A 292 26.82 6.45 29.34
CA LEU A 292 26.17 6.69 28.05
C LEU A 292 27.07 6.29 26.88
N GLN A 293 28.37 6.58 26.96
CA GLN A 293 29.32 6.14 25.94
C GLN A 293 29.35 4.61 25.79
N ASN A 294 29.32 3.87 26.91
CA ASN A 294 29.27 2.40 26.88
C ASN A 294 27.97 1.91 26.21
N ILE A 295 26.83 2.55 26.49
CA ILE A 295 25.55 2.20 25.85
C ILE A 295 25.62 2.45 24.33
N TYR A 296 26.03 3.64 23.90
CA TYR A 296 26.08 3.99 22.48
C TYR A 296 27.03 3.10 21.68
N ARG A 297 28.13 2.65 22.31
CA ARG A 297 29.06 1.70 21.70
C ARG A 297 28.47 0.31 21.48
N LEU A 298 27.56 -0.13 22.35
CA LEU A 298 26.96 -1.47 22.25
C LEU A 298 25.83 -1.53 21.22
N ILE A 299 25.21 -0.40 20.87
CA ILE A 299 24.06 -0.36 19.95
C ILE A 299 24.42 -0.83 18.52
N PRO A 300 25.42 -0.27 17.82
CA PRO A 300 25.76 -0.70 16.45
C PRO A 300 26.04 -2.20 16.31
N PRO A 301 26.90 -2.83 17.14
CA PRO A 301 27.14 -4.26 17.03
C PRO A 301 25.91 -5.07 17.45
N MET A 302 25.09 -4.60 18.39
CA MET A 302 23.82 -5.26 18.73
C MET A 302 22.87 -5.31 17.54
N CYS A 303 22.75 -4.23 16.75
CA CYS A 303 21.93 -4.23 15.53
C CYS A 303 22.41 -5.28 14.52
N ILE A 304 23.72 -5.44 14.36
CA ILE A 304 24.31 -6.47 13.48
C ILE A 304 24.03 -7.87 14.04
N CYS A 305 24.14 -8.03 15.36
CA CYS A 305 23.87 -9.29 16.04
C CYS A 305 22.42 -9.77 15.96
N LEU A 306 21.46 -8.92 15.58
CA LEU A 306 20.07 -9.36 15.39
C LEU A 306 19.96 -10.48 14.34
N LEU A 307 20.76 -10.42 13.27
CA LEU A 307 20.78 -11.45 12.23
C LEU A 307 21.26 -12.83 12.75
N PRO A 308 22.43 -12.97 13.39
CA PRO A 308 22.83 -14.26 13.95
C PRO A 308 21.94 -14.70 15.12
N ILE A 309 21.36 -13.78 15.92
CA ILE A 309 20.34 -14.15 16.93
C ILE A 309 19.15 -14.84 16.25
N ALA A 310 18.64 -14.28 15.16
CA ALA A 310 17.54 -14.86 14.41
C ALA A 310 17.86 -16.28 13.92
N ALA A 311 19.01 -16.46 13.28
CA ALA A 311 19.46 -17.75 12.79
C ALA A 311 19.68 -18.78 13.91
N VAL A 312 20.26 -18.37 15.05
CA VAL A 312 20.44 -19.24 16.23
C VAL A 312 19.08 -19.67 16.79
N CYS A 313 18.11 -18.76 16.88
CA CYS A 313 16.77 -19.09 17.37
C CYS A 313 16.06 -20.08 16.45
N GLN A 314 16.15 -19.89 15.13
CA GLN A 314 15.59 -20.84 14.15
C GLN A 314 16.26 -22.21 14.27
N LEU A 315 17.60 -22.26 14.43
CA LEU A 315 18.33 -23.51 14.61
C LEU A 315 17.93 -24.25 15.90
N ILE A 316 17.86 -23.55 17.04
CA ILE A 316 17.48 -24.13 18.35
C ILE A 316 16.05 -24.67 18.30
N LEU A 317 15.15 -23.95 17.63
CA LEU A 317 13.74 -24.30 17.53
C LEU A 317 13.43 -25.21 16.33
N ARG A 318 14.46 -25.71 15.63
CA ARG A 318 14.35 -26.58 14.44
C ARG A 318 13.37 -26.04 13.39
N ARG A 319 13.53 -24.75 13.06
CA ARG A 319 12.81 -24.07 11.99
C ARG A 319 13.66 -23.96 10.73
N HIS A 320 13.01 -23.57 9.63
CA HIS A 320 13.64 -23.28 8.35
C HIS A 320 14.91 -22.43 8.52
N GLU A 321 15.92 -22.75 7.72
CA GLU A 321 17.23 -22.09 7.68
C GLU A 321 17.13 -20.62 7.25
N MET A 322 17.60 -19.67 8.07
CA MET A 322 17.51 -18.22 7.75
C MET A 322 18.22 -17.84 6.46
N PHE A 323 19.42 -18.38 6.23
CA PHE A 323 20.29 -17.98 5.12
C PHE A 323 20.23 -18.96 3.94
N GLY A 324 19.36 -19.96 4.01
CA GLY A 324 19.28 -21.05 3.05
C GLY A 324 20.54 -21.92 3.00
N GLY A 325 20.40 -23.11 2.41
CA GLY A 325 21.53 -24.00 2.15
C GLY A 325 21.62 -25.16 3.14
N THR A 326 22.82 -25.38 3.69
CA THR A 326 23.08 -26.45 4.65
C THR A 326 23.34 -25.86 6.03
N ASN A 327 23.13 -26.66 7.09
CA ASN A 327 23.53 -26.32 8.46
C ASN A 327 24.95 -25.71 8.57
N ALA A 328 25.91 -26.17 7.76
CA ALA A 328 27.27 -25.63 7.73
C ALA A 328 27.34 -24.19 7.21
N MET A 329 26.53 -23.86 6.20
CA MET A 329 26.41 -22.51 5.62
C MET A 329 25.79 -21.53 6.62
N ASN A 330 24.72 -21.92 7.33
CA ASN A 330 24.16 -21.08 8.40
C ASN A 330 25.18 -20.85 9.52
N LEU A 331 25.90 -21.87 9.95
CA LEU A 331 26.94 -21.73 10.98
C LEU A 331 28.02 -20.74 10.53
N PHE A 332 28.46 -20.82 9.26
CA PHE A 332 29.41 -19.88 8.68
C PHE A 332 28.88 -18.44 8.74
N TYR A 333 27.64 -18.17 8.32
CA TYR A 333 27.05 -16.83 8.38
C TYR A 333 26.88 -16.33 9.81
N ILE A 334 26.49 -17.18 10.76
CA ILE A 334 26.39 -16.81 12.18
C ILE A 334 27.75 -16.32 12.68
N VAL A 335 28.82 -17.08 12.43
CA VAL A 335 30.19 -16.71 12.83
C VAL A 335 30.64 -15.43 12.13
N LEU A 336 30.36 -15.29 10.82
CA LEU A 336 30.70 -14.11 10.03
C LEU A 336 30.03 -12.85 10.59
N PHE A 337 28.72 -12.87 10.88
CA PHE A 337 28.03 -11.70 11.41
C PHE A 337 28.50 -11.33 12.83
N TYR A 338 28.80 -12.30 13.69
CA TYR A 338 29.42 -12.01 14.99
C TYR A 338 30.81 -11.39 14.83
N PHE A 339 31.60 -11.84 13.86
CA PHE A 339 32.90 -11.24 13.54
C PHE A 339 32.74 -9.79 13.05
N ILE A 340 31.80 -9.53 12.14
CA ILE A 340 31.45 -8.18 11.66
C ILE A 340 30.98 -7.29 12.82
N ALA A 341 30.19 -7.81 13.76
CA ALA A 341 29.74 -7.08 14.93
C ALA A 341 30.92 -6.67 15.83
N VAL A 342 31.89 -7.55 16.06
CA VAL A 342 33.11 -7.22 16.83
C VAL A 342 33.93 -6.13 16.12
N ILE A 343 34.06 -6.18 14.79
CA ILE A 343 34.70 -5.12 14.00
C ILE A 343 33.94 -3.80 14.18
N ALA A 344 32.62 -3.80 14.01
CA ALA A 344 31.78 -2.60 14.13
C ALA A 344 31.88 -1.97 15.52
N TYR A 345 31.93 -2.80 16.57
CA TYR A 345 32.15 -2.36 17.95
C TYR A 345 33.46 -1.57 18.10
N PHE A 346 34.57 -2.12 17.59
CA PHE A 346 35.88 -1.46 17.69
C PHE A 346 36.00 -0.24 16.78
N LEU A 347 35.40 -0.28 15.59
CA LEU A 347 35.33 0.86 14.68
C LEU A 347 34.57 2.03 15.33
N TYR A 348 33.42 1.77 15.95
CA TYR A 348 32.67 2.82 16.65
C TYR A 348 33.48 3.45 17.78
N GLU A 349 34.13 2.64 18.63
CA GLU A 349 34.99 3.15 19.72
C GLU A 349 36.19 3.95 19.17
N LEU A 350 36.80 3.50 18.07
CA LEU A 350 37.93 4.18 17.44
C LEU A 350 37.51 5.54 16.85
N ILE A 351 36.40 5.59 16.11
CA ILE A 351 35.90 6.83 15.48
C ILE A 351 35.44 7.83 16.55
N SER A 352 34.73 7.35 17.57
CA SER A 352 34.18 8.21 18.63
C SER A 352 35.25 8.75 19.58
N THR A 353 36.24 7.93 19.99
CA THR A 353 37.28 8.35 20.94
C THR A 353 38.58 8.84 20.31
N ARG A 354 38.83 8.46 19.07
CA ARG A 354 40.08 8.72 18.32
C ARG A 354 41.35 8.24 19.05
N LYS A 355 41.23 7.23 19.93
CA LYS A 355 42.35 6.72 20.76
C LYS A 355 42.37 5.20 20.84
N ILE A 356 43.38 4.57 20.26
CA ILE A 356 43.57 3.10 20.25
C ILE A 356 43.66 2.51 21.67
N ALA A 357 44.28 3.22 22.63
CA ALA A 357 44.38 2.75 24.01
C ALA A 357 43.01 2.56 24.70
N ASN A 358 41.99 3.31 24.28
CA ASN A 358 40.63 3.15 24.82
C ASN A 358 39.94 1.91 24.22
N VAL A 359 40.21 1.60 22.95
CA VAL A 359 39.72 0.39 22.26
C VAL A 359 40.13 -0.86 23.05
N MET A 360 41.41 -0.96 23.44
CA MET A 360 41.91 -2.10 24.23
C MET A 360 41.27 -2.21 25.62
N LYS A 361 41.04 -1.07 26.30
CA LYS A 361 40.38 -1.06 27.61
C LYS A 361 38.90 -1.42 27.53
N SER A 362 38.27 -1.20 26.37
CA SER A 362 36.85 -1.44 26.15
C SER A 362 36.50 -2.93 25.99
N PHE A 363 37.50 -3.81 25.77
CA PHE A 363 37.32 -5.24 25.51
C PHE A 363 36.37 -5.93 26.50
N LYS A 364 36.41 -5.54 27.78
CA LYS A 364 35.52 -6.09 28.83
C LYS A 364 34.04 -5.93 28.52
N SER A 365 33.62 -4.90 27.76
CA SER A 365 32.21 -4.71 27.44
C SER A 365 31.70 -5.59 26.29
N LEU A 366 32.58 -6.33 25.60
CA LEU A 366 32.16 -7.41 24.71
C LEU A 366 31.45 -8.53 25.47
N TRP A 367 31.83 -8.79 26.73
CA TRP A 367 31.09 -9.73 27.59
C TRP A 367 29.67 -9.24 27.88
N THR A 368 29.48 -7.92 28.04
CA THR A 368 28.15 -7.33 28.17
C THR A 368 27.34 -7.51 26.90
N LEU A 369 27.95 -7.32 25.72
CA LEU A 369 27.29 -7.59 24.44
C LEU A 369 26.86 -9.06 24.33
N ALA A 370 27.76 -10.00 24.62
CA ALA A 370 27.47 -11.43 24.58
C ALA A 370 26.34 -11.80 25.55
N ALA A 371 26.35 -11.26 26.77
CA ALA A 371 25.26 -11.47 27.74
C ALA A 371 23.91 -10.97 27.23
N PHE A 372 23.85 -9.80 26.59
CA PHE A 372 22.62 -9.31 25.96
C PHE A 372 22.14 -10.20 24.81
N ASN A 373 23.05 -10.73 23.99
CA ASN A 373 22.70 -11.66 22.92
C ASN A 373 22.03 -12.93 23.46
N VAL A 374 22.64 -13.55 24.49
CA VAL A 374 22.07 -14.73 25.16
C VAL A 374 20.71 -14.41 25.77
N LEU A 375 20.57 -13.26 26.43
CA LEU A 375 19.29 -12.81 26.98
C LEU A 375 18.22 -12.66 25.89
N PHE A 376 18.56 -12.10 24.73
CA PHE A 376 17.62 -11.96 23.61
C PHE A 376 17.17 -13.31 23.06
N VAL A 377 18.08 -14.28 22.92
CA VAL A 377 17.73 -15.65 22.52
C VAL A 377 16.75 -16.27 23.53
N ILE A 378 17.00 -16.10 24.83
CA ILE A 378 16.10 -16.59 25.89
C ILE A 378 14.72 -15.91 25.80
N ILE A 379 14.66 -14.59 25.58
CA ILE A 379 13.40 -13.85 25.44
C ILE A 379 12.60 -14.34 24.23
N ILE A 380 13.26 -14.53 23.08
CA ILE A 380 12.63 -15.05 21.85
C ILE A 380 12.12 -16.47 22.08
N ALA A 381 12.92 -17.35 22.67
CA ALA A 381 12.52 -18.71 22.98
C ALA A 381 11.32 -18.76 23.96
N ALA A 382 11.36 -17.94 25.02
CA ALA A 382 10.26 -17.83 25.98
C ALA A 382 8.97 -17.31 25.32
N GLY A 383 9.09 -16.30 24.44
CA GLY A 383 7.98 -15.78 23.64
C GLY A 383 7.38 -16.85 22.73
N TYR A 384 8.22 -17.60 22.02
CA TYR A 384 7.79 -18.74 21.21
C TYR A 384 7.00 -19.77 22.04
N PHE A 385 7.55 -20.24 23.17
CA PHE A 385 6.87 -21.20 24.03
C PHE A 385 5.57 -20.64 24.62
N TYR A 386 5.51 -19.35 24.94
CA TYR A 386 4.28 -18.73 25.38
C TYR A 386 3.21 -18.73 24.27
N GLU A 387 3.56 -18.32 23.05
CA GLU A 387 2.60 -18.16 21.95
C GLU A 387 2.03 -19.49 21.45
N ILE A 388 2.83 -20.56 21.36
CA ILE A 388 2.35 -21.90 20.95
C ILE A 388 1.46 -22.60 21.99
N HIS A 389 1.46 -22.11 23.24
CA HIS A 389 0.57 -22.60 24.31
C HIS A 389 -0.62 -21.65 24.55
N ASN A 390 -0.56 -20.41 24.05
CA ASN A 390 -1.62 -19.42 24.19
C ASN A 390 -2.68 -19.61 23.10
N VAL A 391 -3.44 -20.69 23.22
CA VAL A 391 -4.63 -20.97 22.40
C VAL A 391 -5.89 -20.76 23.25
N PRO A 392 -6.86 -19.94 22.81
CA PRO A 392 -8.14 -19.83 23.50
C PRO A 392 -8.91 -21.15 23.42
N SER A 393 -9.49 -21.60 24.54
CA SER A 393 -10.57 -22.59 24.48
C SER A 393 -11.83 -21.95 23.90
N ALA A 394 -12.57 -22.68 23.05
CA ALA A 394 -13.77 -22.16 22.38
C ALA A 394 -14.81 -21.56 23.35
N ASP A 395 -15.00 -22.16 24.53
CA ASP A 395 -15.95 -21.68 25.55
C ASP A 395 -15.56 -20.33 26.18
N ARG A 396 -14.28 -19.94 26.08
CA ARG A 396 -13.77 -18.67 26.62
C ARG A 396 -13.83 -17.53 25.62
N VAL A 397 -14.14 -17.80 24.36
CA VAL A 397 -14.25 -16.81 23.30
C VAL A 397 -15.70 -16.32 23.23
N LYS A 398 -15.93 -15.03 23.45
CA LYS A 398 -17.26 -14.42 23.41
C LYS A 398 -17.69 -14.04 22.00
N TYR A 399 -16.74 -13.60 21.19
CA TYR A 399 -16.96 -13.20 19.81
C TYR A 399 -15.67 -13.35 19.01
N VAL A 400 -15.81 -13.45 17.69
CA VAL A 400 -14.70 -13.36 16.74
C VAL A 400 -14.94 -12.23 15.74
N ILE A 401 -13.86 -11.62 15.27
CA ILE A 401 -13.88 -10.67 14.14
C ILE A 401 -12.97 -11.26 13.07
N ILE A 402 -13.45 -11.34 11.83
CA ILE A 402 -12.68 -11.82 10.69
C ILE A 402 -12.27 -10.60 9.87
N ASN A 403 -10.97 -10.33 9.84
CA ASN A 403 -10.35 -9.31 9.00
C ASN A 403 -9.83 -9.99 7.74
N THR A 404 -10.37 -9.59 6.58
CA THR A 404 -9.95 -10.09 5.26
C THR A 404 -8.72 -9.35 4.70
N ASP A 405 -7.98 -8.63 5.54
CA ASP A 405 -6.81 -7.81 5.19
C ASP A 405 -5.58 -8.60 4.73
N ASP A 406 -5.63 -9.93 4.73
CA ASP A 406 -4.42 -10.77 4.75
C ASP A 406 -4.19 -11.60 3.49
N TYR A 407 -4.70 -11.16 2.34
CA TYR A 407 -4.28 -11.66 1.03
C TYR A 407 -2.96 -10.98 0.62
N SER A 408 -1.84 -11.40 1.21
CA SER A 408 -0.50 -10.94 0.81
C SER A 408 0.19 -12.01 -0.05
N SER A 409 0.15 -11.88 -1.37
CA SER A 409 1.15 -12.48 -2.24
C SER A 409 2.17 -11.41 -2.63
N LEU A 410 3.12 -11.13 -1.73
CA LEU A 410 4.47 -10.60 -2.01
C LEU A 410 4.62 -9.31 -2.85
N THR A 411 3.56 -8.67 -3.32
CA THR A 411 3.58 -7.37 -3.99
C THR A 411 2.22 -6.71 -3.86
N ARG A 412 2.26 -5.38 -3.68
CA ARG A 412 1.20 -4.39 -3.90
C ARG A 412 0.57 -3.77 -2.65
N SER A 413 0.77 -2.47 -2.59
CA SER A 413 0.51 -1.47 -1.55
C SER A 413 -0.95 -0.99 -1.43
N ASP A 414 -1.94 -1.59 -2.11
CA ASP A 414 -3.27 -0.96 -2.25
C ASP A 414 -4.47 -1.84 -1.85
N VAL A 415 -4.24 -2.92 -1.10
CA VAL A 415 -5.28 -3.95 -0.86
C VAL A 415 -5.51 -4.12 0.64
N GLY A 416 -6.49 -3.40 1.19
CA GLY A 416 -7.00 -3.65 2.55
C GLY A 416 -7.87 -2.53 3.09
N HIS A 417 -7.39 -1.29 3.08
CA HIS A 417 -8.06 -0.20 3.79
C HIS A 417 -9.21 0.47 3.04
N ASP A 418 -9.18 0.48 1.70
CA ASP A 418 -10.15 1.22 0.89
C ASP A 418 -11.27 0.33 0.31
N TYR A 419 -11.31 -0.95 0.68
CA TYR A 419 -12.33 -1.89 0.20
C TYR A 419 -13.52 -1.99 1.17
N TYR A 420 -14.72 -1.73 0.67
CA TYR A 420 -15.93 -1.61 1.49
C TYR A 420 -16.20 -2.84 2.37
N PHE A 421 -16.18 -4.04 1.78
CA PHE A 421 -16.53 -5.28 2.48
C PHE A 421 -15.51 -5.65 3.55
N THR A 422 -14.21 -5.44 3.29
CA THR A 422 -13.14 -5.69 4.27
C THR A 422 -13.32 -4.83 5.51
N GLN A 423 -13.61 -3.54 5.34
CA GLN A 423 -13.81 -2.62 6.46
C GLN A 423 -15.09 -2.90 7.25
N LYS A 424 -16.14 -3.37 6.58
CA LYS A 424 -17.40 -3.79 7.23
C LYS A 424 -17.23 -5.10 7.98
N ALA A 425 -16.55 -6.08 7.40
CA ALA A 425 -16.22 -7.35 8.06
C ALA A 425 -15.38 -7.12 9.32
N ALA A 426 -14.36 -6.26 9.24
CA ALA A 426 -13.50 -5.90 10.37
C ALA A 426 -14.21 -5.15 11.51
N ALA A 427 -15.39 -4.57 11.24
CA ALA A 427 -16.22 -3.91 12.25
C ALA A 427 -17.25 -4.84 12.89
N THR A 428 -17.43 -6.05 12.37
CA THR A 428 -18.54 -6.95 12.73
C THR A 428 -18.10 -8.04 13.70
N LYS A 429 -18.80 -8.16 14.82
CA LYS A 429 -18.55 -9.19 15.83
C LYS A 429 -19.46 -10.38 15.60
N ILE A 430 -18.87 -11.56 15.42
CA ILE A 430 -19.59 -12.82 15.24
C ILE A 430 -19.67 -13.54 16.58
N TYR A 431 -20.89 -13.83 17.04
CA TYR A 431 -21.16 -14.49 18.33
C TYR A 431 -21.53 -15.98 18.19
N ASN A 432 -21.65 -16.49 16.97
CA ASN A 432 -22.07 -17.87 16.71
C ASN A 432 -21.01 -18.88 17.21
N GLN A 433 -21.40 -19.72 18.18
CA GLN A 433 -20.49 -20.66 18.86
C GLN A 433 -19.90 -21.72 17.93
N GLU A 434 -20.62 -22.12 16.87
CA GLU A 434 -20.14 -23.11 15.91
C GLU A 434 -18.99 -22.54 15.06
N ILE A 435 -19.13 -21.29 14.59
CA ILE A 435 -18.08 -20.56 13.86
C ILE A 435 -16.85 -20.37 14.76
N ILE A 436 -17.07 -19.94 16.02
CA ILE A 436 -16.01 -19.76 17.01
C ILE A 436 -15.25 -21.06 17.23
N SER A 437 -15.96 -22.17 17.47
CA SER A 437 -15.35 -23.48 17.74
C SER A 437 -14.53 -23.97 16.54
N LYS A 438 -15.02 -23.76 15.32
CA LYS A 438 -14.32 -24.15 14.09
C LYS A 438 -13.05 -23.33 13.83
N LEU A 439 -13.10 -22.03 14.10
CA LEU A 439 -11.89 -21.18 14.01
C LEU A 439 -10.86 -21.52 15.07
N VAL A 440 -11.29 -21.89 16.29
CA VAL A 440 -10.40 -22.36 17.35
C VAL A 440 -9.78 -23.71 16.97
N SER A 441 -10.55 -24.65 16.42
CA SER A 441 -9.99 -25.95 16.00
C SER A 441 -8.97 -25.80 14.88
N TYR A 442 -9.21 -24.91 13.90
CA TYR A 442 -8.20 -24.61 12.88
C TYR A 442 -6.95 -23.98 13.49
N LEU A 443 -7.09 -23.06 14.44
CA LEU A 443 -5.94 -22.49 15.13
C LEU A 443 -5.14 -23.54 15.92
N GLU A 444 -5.82 -24.47 16.60
CA GLU A 444 -5.18 -25.58 17.31
C GLU A 444 -4.41 -26.50 16.37
N GLN A 445 -5.03 -26.86 15.24
CA GLN A 445 -4.40 -27.65 14.18
C GLN A 445 -3.14 -26.94 13.64
N ASN A 446 -3.27 -25.68 13.24
CA ASN A 446 -2.15 -24.87 12.72
C ASN A 446 -0.98 -24.81 13.72
N ILE A 447 -1.28 -24.68 15.02
CA ILE A 447 -0.25 -24.65 16.06
C ILE A 447 0.39 -26.02 16.27
N ASN A 448 -0.37 -27.10 16.16
CA ASN A 448 0.18 -28.46 16.22
C ASN A 448 1.08 -28.74 15.01
N ASP A 449 0.66 -28.35 13.81
CA ASP A 449 1.47 -28.46 12.59
C ASP A 449 2.77 -27.66 12.72
N ILE A 450 2.68 -26.44 13.26
CA ILE A 450 3.87 -25.66 13.65
C ILE A 450 4.74 -26.49 14.61
N LYS A 451 4.21 -27.11 15.66
CA LYS A 451 5.05 -27.89 16.60
C LYS A 451 5.72 -29.13 15.98
N THR A 452 5.08 -29.78 15.01
CA THR A 452 5.53 -31.08 14.49
C THR A 452 6.33 -30.99 13.19
N THR A 453 6.13 -29.94 12.39
CA THR A 453 6.77 -29.81 11.10
C THR A 453 8.00 -28.92 11.20
N ASP A 454 9.16 -29.46 10.77
CA ASP A 454 10.42 -28.73 10.71
C ASP A 454 10.39 -27.63 9.63
N ASP A 455 9.50 -27.76 8.64
CA ASP A 455 9.35 -26.83 7.52
C ASP A 455 8.19 -25.86 7.72
N ALA A 456 8.54 -24.57 7.89
CA ALA A 456 7.57 -23.52 8.22
C ALA A 456 6.57 -23.30 7.08
N ASP A 457 6.98 -23.45 5.81
CA ASP A 457 6.13 -23.12 4.66
C ASP A 457 4.96 -24.09 4.43
N SER A 458 5.02 -25.28 5.04
CA SER A 458 4.04 -26.35 4.89
C SER A 458 2.61 -25.98 5.31
N VAL A 459 2.43 -25.13 6.33
CA VAL A 459 1.11 -24.74 6.86
C VAL A 459 0.35 -23.85 5.86
N SER A 460 1.07 -23.12 5.01
CA SER A 460 0.52 -22.08 4.12
C SER A 460 0.29 -22.53 2.67
N ALA A 461 0.96 -23.60 2.21
CA ALA A 461 0.99 -23.96 0.79
C ALA A 461 -0.37 -24.40 0.22
N TYR A 462 -1.32 -24.83 1.07
CA TYR A 462 -2.64 -25.32 0.67
C TYR A 462 -3.76 -24.84 1.59
N SER A 463 -3.68 -23.59 2.04
CA SER A 463 -4.66 -23.02 2.96
C SER A 463 -5.00 -21.56 2.63
N THR A 464 -6.26 -21.19 2.88
CA THR A 464 -6.70 -19.80 2.86
C THR A 464 -6.38 -19.16 4.21
N ARG A 465 -5.68 -18.02 4.17
CA ARG A 465 -5.31 -17.27 5.37
C ARG A 465 -6.40 -16.29 5.77
N LEU A 466 -6.84 -16.36 7.02
CA LEU A 466 -7.79 -15.43 7.63
C LEU A 466 -7.13 -14.72 8.82
N SER A 467 -7.25 -13.40 8.92
CA SER A 467 -6.85 -12.69 10.13
C SER A 467 -8.04 -12.65 11.09
N VAL A 468 -7.90 -13.21 12.29
CA VAL A 468 -8.99 -13.40 13.25
C VAL A 468 -8.64 -12.78 14.60
N GLU A 469 -9.55 -11.97 15.12
CA GLU A 469 -9.49 -11.44 16.49
C GLU A 469 -10.47 -12.20 17.39
N PHE A 470 -9.94 -12.93 18.38
CA PHE A 470 -10.71 -13.67 19.38
C PHE A 470 -10.94 -12.80 20.63
N GLY A 471 -12.18 -12.43 20.89
CA GLY A 471 -12.57 -11.66 22.08
C GLY A 471 -12.72 -12.52 23.33
N LYS A 472 -11.81 -12.41 24.30
CA LYS A 472 -11.78 -13.21 25.54
C LYS A 472 -12.49 -12.54 26.74
N GLY A 473 -13.26 -11.47 26.51
CA GLY A 473 -13.92 -10.67 27.55
C GLY A 473 -13.01 -9.61 28.18
N ILE A 474 -11.86 -9.99 28.74
CA ILE A 474 -10.81 -9.06 29.19
C ILE A 474 -9.65 -9.14 28.18
N GLY A 475 -9.75 -8.33 27.13
CA GLY A 475 -8.76 -8.29 26.05
C GLY A 475 -9.10 -9.18 24.86
N THR A 476 -8.29 -9.05 23.82
CA THR A 476 -8.46 -9.71 22.53
C THR A 476 -7.17 -10.37 22.09
N LEU A 477 -7.30 -11.47 21.34
CA LEU A 477 -6.17 -12.22 20.81
C LEU A 477 -6.22 -12.21 19.29
N ARG A 478 -5.21 -11.63 18.64
CA ARG A 478 -5.11 -11.62 17.18
C ARG A 478 -4.25 -12.76 16.68
N ARG A 479 -4.75 -13.49 15.68
CA ARG A 479 -4.08 -14.62 15.03
C ARG A 479 -4.40 -14.66 13.54
N LYS A 480 -3.47 -15.19 12.76
CA LYS A 480 -3.75 -15.73 11.43
C LYS A 480 -4.22 -17.17 11.60
N VAL A 481 -5.36 -17.48 11.01
CA VAL A 481 -5.95 -18.81 10.96
C VAL A 481 -5.87 -19.28 9.51
N TYR A 482 -5.10 -20.33 9.28
CA TYR A 482 -5.01 -21.01 8.01
C TYR A 482 -6.12 -22.05 7.94
N VAL A 483 -6.98 -21.93 6.93
CA VAL A 483 -8.09 -22.86 6.66
C VAL A 483 -7.70 -23.73 5.47
N PRO A 484 -7.62 -25.05 5.62
CA PRO A 484 -7.30 -25.95 4.51
C PRO A 484 -8.24 -25.75 3.30
N LEU A 485 -7.71 -25.74 2.08
CA LEU A 485 -8.50 -25.49 0.86
C LEU A 485 -9.66 -26.48 0.68
N ASN A 486 -9.45 -27.75 1.04
CA ASN A 486 -10.48 -28.80 1.00
C ASN A 486 -11.63 -28.56 2.01
N GLU A 487 -11.39 -27.82 3.08
CA GLU A 487 -12.39 -27.48 4.10
C GLU A 487 -13.00 -26.09 3.91
N TYR A 488 -12.41 -25.27 3.04
CA TYR A 488 -12.82 -23.88 2.84
C TYR A 488 -14.31 -23.75 2.51
N GLN A 489 -14.85 -24.58 1.61
CA GLN A 489 -16.28 -24.56 1.29
C GLN A 489 -17.16 -24.86 2.51
N THR A 490 -16.75 -25.84 3.32
CA THR A 490 -17.44 -26.20 4.57
C THR A 490 -17.37 -25.05 5.58
N PHE A 491 -16.26 -24.33 5.65
CA PHE A 491 -16.11 -23.15 6.50
C PHE A 491 -17.01 -22.00 6.06
N ILE A 492 -17.04 -21.65 4.76
CA ILE A 492 -17.92 -20.59 4.24
C ILE A 492 -19.40 -20.96 4.48
N ASN A 493 -19.77 -22.21 4.29
CA ASN A 493 -21.12 -22.70 4.62
C ASN A 493 -21.45 -22.59 6.12
N THR A 494 -20.43 -22.65 6.99
CA THR A 494 -20.63 -22.41 8.44
C THR A 494 -20.80 -20.91 8.73
N LEU A 495 -20.07 -20.04 8.02
CA LEU A 495 -20.22 -18.58 8.13
C LEU A 495 -21.61 -18.08 7.73
N ASN A 496 -22.29 -18.78 6.81
CA ASN A 496 -23.69 -18.50 6.45
C ASN A 496 -24.64 -18.48 7.66
N LYS A 497 -24.28 -19.12 8.79
CA LYS A 497 -25.08 -19.14 10.03
C LYS A 497 -24.98 -17.87 10.86
N SER A 498 -24.20 -16.88 10.42
CA SER A 498 -24.06 -15.58 11.09
C SER A 498 -24.76 -14.50 10.28
N ASP A 499 -26.01 -14.18 10.65
CA ASP A 499 -26.81 -13.15 9.97
C ASP A 499 -26.06 -11.81 9.85
N ASP A 500 -25.38 -11.39 10.91
CA ASP A 500 -24.61 -10.14 10.94
C ASP A 500 -23.51 -10.12 9.87
N TYR A 501 -22.80 -11.23 9.69
CA TYR A 501 -21.69 -11.33 8.72
C TYR A 501 -22.23 -11.48 7.30
N THR A 502 -23.23 -12.33 7.12
CA THR A 502 -23.87 -12.57 5.83
C THR A 502 -24.55 -11.30 5.28
N SER A 503 -25.13 -10.48 6.17
CA SER A 503 -25.78 -9.21 5.78
C SER A 503 -24.83 -8.23 5.10
N ILE A 504 -23.53 -8.27 5.41
CA ILE A 504 -22.51 -7.38 4.83
C ILE A 504 -22.40 -7.55 3.32
N TYR A 505 -22.43 -8.81 2.86
CA TYR A 505 -22.27 -9.16 1.45
C TYR A 505 -23.60 -9.19 0.70
N LYS A 506 -24.71 -9.51 1.39
CA LYS A 506 -26.04 -9.59 0.76
C LYS A 506 -26.78 -8.26 0.67
N ASN A 507 -26.51 -7.32 1.59
CA ASN A 507 -27.16 -6.00 1.59
C ASN A 507 -26.20 -4.94 1.07
N LEU A 508 -26.16 -4.80 -0.25
CA LEU A 508 -25.43 -3.72 -0.90
C LEU A 508 -26.00 -2.34 -0.50
N PRO A 509 -25.17 -1.28 -0.45
CA PRO A 509 -25.62 0.09 -0.20
C PRO A 509 -26.66 0.57 -1.22
N GLU A 510 -27.59 1.43 -0.80
CA GLU A 510 -28.62 1.98 -1.72
C GLU A 510 -28.01 2.96 -2.73
N TYR A 511 -28.54 2.99 -3.96
CA TYR A 511 -28.03 3.83 -5.06
C TYR A 511 -27.88 5.32 -4.67
N ASN A 512 -28.84 5.86 -3.94
CA ASN A 512 -28.85 7.27 -3.52
C ASN A 512 -27.76 7.61 -2.48
N SER A 513 -27.15 6.61 -1.84
CA SER A 513 -26.08 6.78 -0.86
C SER A 513 -24.67 6.68 -1.46
N LEU A 514 -24.58 6.36 -2.74
CA LEU A 514 -23.32 6.16 -3.45
C LEU A 514 -22.66 7.49 -3.81
N ALA A 515 -21.33 7.53 -3.75
CA ALA A 515 -20.53 8.65 -4.24
C ALA A 515 -20.36 8.59 -5.77
N SER A 516 -20.13 7.39 -6.30
CA SER A 516 -20.10 7.11 -7.73
C SER A 516 -20.51 5.66 -8.01
N CYS A 517 -21.04 5.43 -9.22
CA CYS A 517 -21.50 4.10 -9.66
C CYS A 517 -21.30 3.97 -11.17
N GLU A 518 -20.38 3.10 -11.57
CA GLU A 518 -20.03 2.89 -12.97
C GLU A 518 -20.16 1.42 -13.36
N LEU A 519 -20.83 1.17 -14.48
CA LEU A 519 -21.02 -0.17 -15.03
C LEU A 519 -19.91 -0.48 -16.04
N TYR A 520 -19.23 -1.61 -15.82
CA TYR A 520 -18.23 -2.17 -16.71
C TYR A 520 -18.70 -3.51 -17.26
N MET A 521 -18.54 -3.71 -18.56
CA MET A 521 -18.76 -5.02 -19.20
C MET A 521 -17.44 -5.76 -19.31
N THR A 522 -17.50 -7.10 -19.27
CA THR A 522 -16.32 -7.95 -19.43
C THR A 522 -15.65 -7.66 -20.78
N GLY A 523 -14.35 -7.37 -20.75
CA GLY A 523 -13.57 -6.99 -21.93
C GLY A 523 -13.68 -5.53 -22.40
N HIS A 524 -14.49 -4.65 -21.77
CA HIS A 524 -14.80 -3.32 -22.32
C HIS A 524 -14.64 -2.13 -21.37
N SER A 525 -14.52 -0.94 -21.97
CA SER A 525 -14.65 0.36 -21.30
C SER A 525 -16.11 0.70 -21.00
N SER A 526 -16.34 1.58 -20.01
CA SER A 526 -17.65 1.97 -19.45
C SER A 526 -18.74 2.10 -20.53
N TRP A 527 -19.82 1.32 -20.39
CA TRP A 527 -20.98 1.46 -21.27
C TRP A 527 -21.77 2.69 -20.83
N LYS A 528 -21.99 3.63 -21.75
CA LYS A 528 -22.77 4.85 -21.49
C LYS A 528 -24.26 4.52 -21.47
N ILE A 529 -24.76 4.20 -20.28
CA ILE A 529 -26.19 4.02 -20.01
C ILE A 529 -26.70 5.26 -19.24
N SER A 530 -28.00 5.57 -19.36
CA SER A 530 -28.58 6.73 -18.67
C SER A 530 -28.54 6.53 -17.15
N ASP A 531 -28.47 7.61 -16.37
CA ASP A 531 -28.43 7.51 -14.91
C ASP A 531 -29.67 6.84 -14.30
N ASN A 532 -30.83 6.97 -14.97
CA ASN A 532 -32.06 6.28 -14.56
C ASN A 532 -31.94 4.77 -14.79
N ASP A 533 -31.40 4.34 -15.92
CA ASP A 533 -31.19 2.93 -16.20
C ASP A 533 -30.08 2.33 -15.32
N LYS A 534 -29.03 3.09 -15.00
CA LYS A 534 -28.00 2.71 -14.00
C LYS A 534 -28.64 2.40 -12.66
N ARG A 535 -29.53 3.30 -12.22
CA ARG A 535 -30.25 3.17 -10.95
C ARG A 535 -31.14 1.92 -10.95
N ASP A 536 -32.00 1.76 -11.95
CA ASP A 536 -32.90 0.59 -12.05
C ASP A 536 -32.11 -0.73 -12.06
N LEU A 537 -31.00 -0.77 -12.81
CA LEU A 537 -30.14 -1.94 -12.92
C LEU A 537 -29.43 -2.27 -11.59
N TYR A 538 -28.92 -1.24 -10.92
CA TYR A 538 -28.26 -1.39 -9.64
C TYR A 538 -29.23 -1.81 -8.53
N GLU A 539 -30.44 -1.25 -8.52
CA GLU A 539 -31.51 -1.65 -7.59
C GLU A 539 -31.91 -3.12 -7.82
N ALA A 540 -32.07 -3.55 -9.07
CA ALA A 540 -32.32 -4.96 -9.41
C ALA A 540 -31.18 -5.88 -8.92
N LEU A 541 -29.93 -5.45 -9.07
CA LEU A 541 -28.77 -6.17 -8.57
C LEU A 541 -28.77 -6.29 -7.05
N CYS A 542 -29.10 -5.20 -6.34
CA CYS A 542 -29.24 -5.22 -4.88
C CYS A 542 -30.29 -6.24 -4.43
N GLU A 543 -31.37 -6.42 -5.17
CA GLU A 543 -32.37 -7.43 -4.85
C GLU A 543 -31.90 -8.87 -5.12
N ASP A 544 -31.15 -9.10 -6.19
CA ASP A 544 -30.56 -10.41 -6.49
C ASP A 544 -29.53 -10.83 -5.44
N PHE A 545 -28.70 -9.90 -4.98
CA PHE A 545 -27.72 -10.13 -3.92
C PHE A 545 -28.35 -10.59 -2.59
N ARG A 546 -29.59 -10.18 -2.30
CA ARG A 546 -30.33 -10.66 -1.11
C ARG A 546 -30.67 -12.15 -1.19
N SER A 547 -30.83 -12.69 -2.40
CA SER A 547 -31.14 -14.11 -2.65
C SER A 547 -29.90 -14.99 -2.85
N LEU A 548 -28.74 -14.43 -3.16
CA LEU A 548 -27.49 -15.18 -3.31
C LEU A 548 -27.13 -15.93 -2.03
N ASP A 549 -26.40 -17.05 -2.14
CA ASP A 549 -25.69 -17.62 -1.00
C ASP A 549 -24.42 -16.81 -0.68
N LEU A 550 -23.84 -16.99 0.51
CA LEU A 550 -22.64 -16.24 0.89
C LEU A 550 -21.42 -16.55 -0.01
N PRO A 551 -21.13 -17.81 -0.42
CA PRO A 551 -20.06 -18.09 -1.39
C PRO A 551 -20.20 -17.28 -2.69
N ALA A 552 -21.39 -17.29 -3.31
CA ALA A 552 -21.64 -16.53 -4.53
C ALA A 552 -21.53 -15.03 -4.27
N ALA A 553 -22.10 -14.52 -3.18
CA ALA A 553 -22.03 -13.09 -2.85
C ALA A 553 -20.58 -12.60 -2.64
N ILE A 554 -19.72 -13.40 -1.99
CA ILE A 554 -18.29 -13.09 -1.83
C ILE A 554 -17.57 -13.10 -3.18
N SER A 555 -17.86 -14.08 -4.05
CA SER A 555 -17.28 -14.16 -5.40
C SER A 555 -17.65 -12.93 -6.23
N HIS A 556 -18.94 -12.58 -6.28
CA HIS A 556 -19.45 -11.43 -7.03
C HIS A 556 -19.01 -10.07 -6.48
N THR A 557 -18.46 -10.04 -5.26
CA THR A 557 -17.91 -8.83 -4.63
C THR A 557 -16.41 -8.86 -4.51
N SER A 558 -15.72 -9.77 -5.21
CA SER A 558 -14.28 -9.83 -5.15
C SER A 558 -13.64 -8.82 -6.13
N ARG A 559 -12.48 -8.27 -5.76
CA ARG A 559 -11.75 -7.30 -6.58
C ARG A 559 -11.06 -7.95 -7.80
N TYR A 560 -10.78 -9.26 -7.72
CA TYR A 560 -9.90 -9.98 -8.66
C TYR A 560 -10.57 -11.13 -9.43
N SER A 561 -11.77 -11.59 -9.06
CA SER A 561 -12.48 -12.61 -9.84
C SER A 561 -13.32 -11.95 -10.93
N SER A 562 -12.88 -12.08 -12.18
CA SER A 562 -13.64 -11.69 -13.36
C SER A 562 -14.23 -12.88 -14.13
N GLY A 563 -14.00 -14.12 -13.68
CA GLY A 563 -14.25 -15.32 -14.48
C GLY A 563 -15.70 -15.56 -14.88
N ASP A 564 -16.66 -15.22 -14.01
CA ASP A 564 -18.06 -15.68 -14.16
C ASP A 564 -19.08 -14.54 -14.26
N CYS A 565 -18.64 -13.29 -14.45
CA CYS A 565 -19.53 -12.14 -14.57
C CYS A 565 -19.50 -11.56 -16.00
N ILE A 566 -20.69 -11.28 -16.57
CA ILE A 566 -20.84 -10.58 -17.86
C ILE A 566 -20.59 -9.08 -17.69
N GLY A 567 -20.98 -8.56 -16.51
CA GLY A 567 -20.82 -7.17 -16.13
C GLY A 567 -20.47 -7.00 -14.67
N ARG A 568 -20.02 -5.82 -14.30
CA ARG A 568 -19.79 -5.44 -12.90
C ARG A 568 -19.99 -3.95 -12.70
N PHE A 569 -20.59 -3.60 -11.58
CA PHE A 569 -20.53 -2.24 -11.07
C PHE A 569 -19.23 -2.04 -10.30
N TYR A 570 -18.56 -0.92 -10.56
CA TYR A 570 -17.63 -0.31 -9.64
C TYR A 570 -18.39 0.76 -8.87
N VAL A 571 -18.34 0.68 -7.56
CA VAL A 571 -19.13 1.52 -6.67
C VAL A 571 -18.22 2.18 -5.67
N GLU A 572 -18.38 3.48 -5.49
CA GLU A 572 -17.74 4.22 -4.42
C GLU A 572 -18.77 4.68 -3.40
N VAL A 573 -18.43 4.51 -2.12
CA VAL A 573 -19.30 4.83 -0.99
C VAL A 573 -18.54 5.72 -0.03
N ASN A 574 -19.16 6.82 0.38
CA ASN A 574 -18.64 7.63 1.46
C ASN A 574 -18.86 6.89 2.78
N TYR A 575 -17.78 6.38 3.38
CA TYR A 575 -17.82 5.69 4.66
C TYR A 575 -16.95 6.42 5.68
N LYS A 576 -17.61 7.03 6.68
CA LYS A 576 -16.97 7.92 7.66
C LYS A 576 -16.26 9.09 6.95
N SER A 577 -14.93 9.19 7.09
CA SER A 577 -14.10 10.26 6.52
C SER A 577 -13.36 9.85 5.24
N SER A 578 -13.68 8.69 4.67
CA SER A 578 -12.98 8.10 3.53
C SER A 578 -13.98 7.58 2.50
N THR A 579 -13.60 7.58 1.23
CA THR A 579 -14.38 6.98 0.15
C THR A 579 -13.85 5.56 -0.06
N LEU A 580 -14.70 4.56 0.17
CA LEU A 580 -14.36 3.14 -0.05
C LEU A 580 -14.93 2.69 -1.38
N ASN A 581 -14.25 1.78 -2.07
CA ASN A 581 -14.75 1.17 -3.29
C ASN A 581 -15.11 -0.31 -3.10
N PHE A 582 -15.99 -0.80 -3.97
CA PHE A 582 -16.21 -2.22 -4.18
C PHE A 582 -16.69 -2.54 -5.59
N TYR A 583 -16.61 -3.82 -5.95
CA TYR A 583 -17.20 -4.35 -7.17
C TYR A 583 -18.46 -5.17 -6.84
N ALA A 584 -19.46 -5.12 -7.73
CA ALA A 584 -20.63 -6.00 -7.69
C ALA A 584 -20.90 -6.57 -9.08
N GLY A 585 -20.67 -7.86 -9.25
CA GLY A 585 -20.79 -8.58 -10.52
C GLY A 585 -22.24 -8.92 -10.90
N ILE A 586 -22.50 -9.00 -12.21
CA ILE A 586 -23.73 -9.44 -12.85
C ILE A 586 -23.43 -10.72 -13.62
N SER A 587 -24.16 -11.79 -13.31
CA SER A 587 -24.00 -13.14 -13.88
C SER A 587 -25.36 -13.84 -14.00
N ALA A 588 -25.35 -15.14 -14.33
CA ALA A 588 -26.53 -16.01 -14.27
C ALA A 588 -27.14 -16.10 -12.86
N ASP A 589 -26.34 -15.95 -11.80
CA ASP A 589 -26.80 -15.99 -10.41
C ASP A 589 -27.58 -14.71 -10.03
N THR A 590 -27.51 -13.67 -10.85
CA THR A 590 -28.24 -12.40 -10.70
C THR A 590 -29.24 -12.20 -11.84
N PRO A 591 -30.34 -12.99 -11.88
CA PRO A 591 -31.20 -13.08 -13.05
C PRO A 591 -32.01 -11.80 -13.32
N ARG A 592 -32.39 -11.03 -12.30
CA ARG A 592 -33.13 -9.77 -12.50
C ARG A 592 -32.23 -8.71 -13.11
N ALA A 593 -31.04 -8.53 -12.54
CA ALA A 593 -30.06 -7.60 -13.06
C ALA A 593 -29.59 -7.99 -14.47
N LEU A 594 -29.33 -9.28 -14.71
CA LEU A 594 -28.91 -9.78 -16.01
C LEU A 594 -29.99 -9.55 -17.08
N LYS A 595 -31.25 -9.86 -16.77
CA LYS A 595 -32.36 -9.61 -17.69
C LYS A 595 -32.50 -8.13 -18.03
N LEU A 596 -32.48 -7.27 -17.01
CA LEU A 596 -32.60 -5.83 -17.21
C LEU A 596 -31.41 -5.28 -18.02
N LEU A 597 -30.19 -5.76 -17.75
CA LEU A 597 -28.99 -5.40 -18.50
C LEU A 597 -29.16 -5.71 -20.00
N VAL A 598 -29.60 -6.93 -20.32
CA VAL A 598 -29.83 -7.39 -21.69
C VAL A 598 -30.91 -6.53 -22.39
N GLU A 599 -32.04 -6.30 -21.72
CA GLU A 599 -33.15 -5.50 -22.26
C GLU A 599 -32.71 -4.05 -22.55
N ARG A 600 -31.99 -3.41 -21.61
CA ARG A 600 -31.52 -2.03 -21.79
C ARG A 600 -30.45 -1.94 -22.88
N ILE A 601 -29.54 -2.91 -22.97
CA ILE A 601 -28.52 -2.96 -24.03
C ILE A 601 -29.16 -3.12 -25.41
N ASN A 602 -30.12 -4.04 -25.54
CA ASN A 602 -30.81 -4.27 -26.80
C ASN A 602 -31.78 -3.14 -27.17
N ALA A 603 -32.34 -2.41 -26.19
CA ALA A 603 -33.21 -1.26 -26.44
C ALA A 603 -32.46 0.05 -26.75
N ALA A 604 -31.27 0.24 -26.19
CA ALA A 604 -30.45 1.45 -26.39
C ALA A 604 -29.61 1.40 -27.68
N SER A 605 -29.42 0.22 -28.27
CA SER A 605 -28.43 0.03 -29.35
C SER A 605 -29.03 0.08 -30.76
N ASP A 606 -28.51 1.00 -31.56
CA ASP A 606 -28.57 0.99 -33.04
C ASP A 606 -27.47 0.06 -33.61
N ALA A 607 -27.14 -1.04 -32.90
CA ALA A 607 -25.90 -1.81 -33.07
C ALA A 607 -25.78 -2.60 -34.38
N SER A 608 -26.91 -2.88 -35.05
CA SER A 608 -26.93 -3.35 -36.45
C SER A 608 -26.12 -2.44 -37.36
N ASN A 609 -26.31 -1.13 -37.21
CA ASN A 609 -25.60 -0.14 -38.00
C ASN A 609 -24.10 -0.08 -37.63
N ALA A 610 -23.73 -0.32 -36.37
CA ALA A 610 -22.34 -0.21 -35.92
C ALA A 610 -21.48 -1.42 -36.27
N VAL A 611 -22.00 -2.65 -36.14
CA VAL A 611 -21.24 -3.85 -36.55
C VAL A 611 -21.15 -3.97 -38.07
N ASN A 612 -22.21 -3.61 -38.82
CA ASN A 612 -22.13 -3.52 -40.28
C ASN A 612 -21.13 -2.43 -40.74
N LYS A 613 -21.09 -1.25 -40.08
CA LYS A 613 -20.03 -0.24 -40.29
C LYS A 613 -18.60 -0.71 -39.94
N LEU A 614 -18.48 -1.76 -39.12
CA LEU A 614 -17.21 -2.37 -38.73
C LEU A 614 -16.77 -3.50 -39.65
N LEU A 615 -17.71 -4.20 -40.27
CA LEU A 615 -17.46 -5.23 -41.29
C LEU A 615 -17.14 -4.60 -42.65
N ASP A 616 -17.87 -3.55 -43.02
CA ASP A 616 -17.66 -2.74 -44.24
C ASP A 616 -16.58 -1.67 -44.07
N ALA A 617 -15.88 -1.72 -42.93
CA ALA A 617 -14.85 -0.80 -42.53
C ALA A 617 -13.64 -0.80 -43.46
N GLN A 618 -13.52 0.21 -44.33
CA GLN A 618 -12.24 0.57 -44.93
C GLN A 618 -11.53 1.64 -44.09
N LEU A 619 -10.22 1.79 -44.29
CA LEU A 619 -9.45 2.91 -43.73
C LEU A 619 -9.91 4.20 -44.44
N PRO A 620 -10.57 5.16 -43.76
CA PRO A 620 -11.06 6.36 -44.42
C PRO A 620 -9.90 7.27 -44.88
N ASP A 621 -10.11 8.03 -45.96
CA ASP A 621 -9.13 9.02 -46.42
C ASP A 621 -8.80 10.03 -45.31
N GLY A 622 -7.50 10.26 -45.08
CA GLY A 622 -7.03 11.14 -44.00
C GLY A 622 -6.77 10.44 -42.66
N TYR A 623 -6.87 9.11 -42.58
CA TYR A 623 -6.59 8.32 -41.38
C TYR A 623 -5.39 7.38 -41.53
N ALA A 624 -4.65 7.19 -40.42
CA ALA A 624 -3.40 6.43 -40.38
C ALA A 624 -3.60 5.00 -39.86
N VAL A 625 -4.51 4.79 -38.90
CA VAL A 625 -4.76 3.48 -38.27
C VAL A 625 -6.24 3.30 -38.00
N ARG A 626 -6.76 2.08 -38.22
CA ARG A 626 -8.08 1.66 -37.71
C ARG A 626 -7.96 0.29 -37.05
N ASN A 627 -8.28 0.20 -35.76
CA ASN A 627 -8.33 -1.06 -35.01
C ASN A 627 -9.77 -1.39 -34.65
N CYS A 628 -10.20 -2.61 -34.94
CA CYS A 628 -11.53 -3.12 -34.65
C CYS A 628 -11.38 -4.42 -33.86
N THR A 629 -11.88 -4.47 -32.63
CA THR A 629 -11.93 -5.66 -31.79
C THR A 629 -13.38 -6.06 -31.57
N LEU A 630 -13.67 -7.32 -31.83
CA LEU A 630 -14.95 -7.97 -31.53
C LEU A 630 -14.68 -9.01 -30.44
N SER A 631 -15.34 -8.88 -29.29
CA SER A 631 -15.29 -9.89 -28.23
C SER A 631 -16.66 -10.54 -28.09
N PHE A 632 -16.63 -11.84 -27.91
CA PHE A 632 -17.77 -12.73 -27.90
C PHE A 632 -17.76 -13.45 -26.56
N THR A 633 -18.82 -13.27 -25.79
CA THR A 633 -19.02 -13.95 -24.51
C THR A 633 -20.30 -14.75 -24.61
N LEU A 634 -20.19 -16.08 -24.63
CA LEU A 634 -21.33 -16.98 -24.64
C LEU A 634 -21.69 -17.36 -23.21
N LEU A 635 -22.93 -17.08 -22.83
CA LEU A 635 -23.55 -17.55 -21.61
C LEU A 635 -24.33 -18.83 -21.91
N TYR A 636 -23.90 -19.95 -21.33
CA TYR A 636 -24.58 -21.24 -21.48
C TYR A 636 -24.50 -22.06 -20.19
N ASP A 637 -25.65 -22.52 -19.71
CA ASP A 637 -25.78 -23.32 -18.48
C ASP A 637 -25.07 -22.70 -17.26
N GLY A 638 -25.17 -21.38 -17.11
CA GLY A 638 -24.54 -20.62 -16.04
C GLY A 638 -23.04 -20.35 -16.21
N ASN A 639 -22.39 -20.94 -17.21
CA ASN A 639 -20.97 -20.73 -17.51
C ASN A 639 -20.77 -19.63 -18.56
N LEU A 640 -19.65 -18.92 -18.45
CA LEU A 640 -19.19 -17.96 -19.44
C LEU A 640 -18.04 -18.53 -20.25
N TYR A 641 -18.17 -18.42 -21.57
CA TYR A 641 -17.13 -18.78 -22.52
C TYR A 641 -16.76 -17.54 -23.33
N ASP A 642 -15.48 -17.17 -23.29
CA ASP A 642 -14.98 -15.95 -23.93
C ASP A 642 -14.13 -16.26 -25.17
N GLY A 643 -14.26 -15.41 -26.18
CA GLY A 643 -13.40 -15.39 -27.36
C GLY A 643 -13.31 -13.99 -27.93
N SER A 644 -12.16 -13.61 -28.49
CA SER A 644 -11.98 -12.30 -29.10
C SER A 644 -11.32 -12.40 -30.48
N ALA A 645 -11.82 -11.63 -31.44
CA ALA A 645 -11.22 -11.40 -32.74
C ALA A 645 -10.79 -9.94 -32.87
N THR A 646 -9.58 -9.68 -33.37
CA THR A 646 -9.08 -8.32 -33.63
C THR A 646 -8.68 -8.17 -35.08
N ARG A 647 -9.02 -7.05 -35.71
CA ARG A 647 -8.64 -6.66 -37.06
C ARG A 647 -8.05 -5.25 -37.04
N SER A 648 -6.88 -5.08 -37.64
CA SER A 648 -6.15 -3.80 -37.70
C SER A 648 -5.83 -3.41 -39.13
N PHE A 649 -5.99 -2.12 -39.45
CA PHE A 649 -5.66 -1.51 -40.74
C PHE A 649 -4.61 -0.40 -40.52
N TYR A 650 -3.60 -0.32 -41.38
CA TYR A 650 -2.48 0.63 -41.26
C TYR A 650 -2.16 1.32 -42.58
N ASN A 651 -1.73 2.58 -42.51
CA ASN A 651 -1.27 3.39 -43.64
C ASN A 651 0.28 3.56 -43.56
N ASN A 652 1.02 2.52 -43.94
CA ASN A 652 2.50 2.44 -44.10
C ASN A 652 3.42 2.46 -42.86
N LEU A 653 4.15 1.33 -42.70
CA LEU A 653 5.60 1.30 -42.48
C LEU A 653 6.20 0.55 -43.68
N ASP A 654 7.30 1.06 -44.24
CA ASP A 654 7.90 0.68 -45.53
C ASP A 654 7.73 -0.80 -45.98
N GLY A 655 7.11 -0.97 -47.14
CA GLY A 655 7.18 -2.18 -47.96
C GLY A 655 6.05 -3.19 -47.72
N SER A 656 5.30 -3.48 -48.79
CA SER A 656 4.17 -4.42 -48.91
C SER A 656 2.94 -4.08 -48.05
N ASN A 657 1.77 -4.17 -48.69
CA ASN A 657 0.44 -4.13 -48.08
C ASN A 657 0.18 -5.36 -47.17
N ASP A 658 1.11 -5.70 -46.28
CA ASP A 658 0.93 -6.79 -45.34
C ASP A 658 0.25 -6.23 -44.09
N SER A 659 -1.08 -6.34 -44.12
CA SER A 659 -1.90 -6.44 -42.94
C SER A 659 -1.26 -7.47 -42.00
N TYR A 660 -0.60 -7.01 -40.92
CA TYR A 660 -0.30 -7.88 -39.78
C TYR A 660 -1.61 -8.12 -39.03
N ALA A 661 -2.48 -8.87 -39.70
CA ALA A 661 -3.69 -9.39 -39.15
C ALA A 661 -3.28 -10.71 -38.52
N ASP A 662 -3.44 -10.85 -37.20
CA ASP A 662 -3.46 -12.17 -36.58
C ASP A 662 -4.78 -12.84 -37.03
N TYR A 663 -4.80 -13.21 -38.31
CA TYR A 663 -5.92 -13.73 -39.05
C TYR A 663 -5.73 -15.23 -39.11
N THR A 664 -6.44 -15.94 -38.25
CA THR A 664 -6.85 -17.30 -38.62
C THR A 664 -7.99 -17.13 -39.62
N GLU A 665 -7.85 -17.60 -40.87
CA GLU A 665 -8.86 -17.50 -41.94
C GLU A 665 -10.28 -17.89 -41.49
N ASN A 666 -10.41 -18.74 -40.47
CA ASN A 666 -11.68 -19.15 -39.87
C ASN A 666 -12.47 -18.01 -39.19
N GLY A 667 -11.80 -16.95 -38.69
CA GLY A 667 -12.46 -15.89 -37.93
C GLY A 667 -13.37 -14.98 -38.76
N ALA A 668 -13.04 -14.74 -40.04
CA ALA A 668 -13.79 -13.84 -40.91
C ALA A 668 -15.10 -14.45 -41.43
N GLU A 669 -15.08 -15.74 -41.76
CA GLU A 669 -16.30 -16.48 -42.16
C GLU A 669 -17.28 -16.59 -40.99
N ILE A 670 -16.76 -16.78 -39.77
CA ILE A 670 -17.53 -16.80 -38.52
C ILE A 670 -18.09 -15.41 -38.22
N LEU A 671 -17.31 -14.35 -38.42
CA LEU A 671 -17.76 -12.96 -38.26
C LEU A 671 -18.96 -12.65 -39.16
N ASN A 672 -18.87 -13.00 -40.45
CA ASN A 672 -19.94 -12.77 -41.42
C ASN A 672 -21.21 -13.55 -41.05
N LYS A 673 -21.06 -14.82 -40.63
CA LYS A 673 -22.19 -15.65 -40.18
C LYS A 673 -22.84 -15.15 -38.89
N ILE A 674 -22.07 -14.50 -38.01
CA ILE A 674 -22.61 -13.86 -36.80
C ILE A 674 -23.28 -12.53 -37.18
N ALA A 675 -22.67 -11.75 -38.07
CA ALA A 675 -23.14 -10.44 -38.54
C ALA A 675 -24.56 -10.45 -39.11
N ASP A 676 -24.85 -11.40 -40.01
CA ASP A 676 -26.17 -11.52 -40.63
C ASP A 676 -27.29 -11.77 -39.59
N ARG A 677 -26.92 -12.39 -38.46
CA ARG A 677 -27.84 -12.67 -37.35
C ARG A 677 -27.95 -11.48 -36.39
N LEU A 678 -27.01 -10.53 -36.41
CA LEU A 678 -27.03 -9.33 -35.57
C LEU A 678 -28.23 -8.43 -35.87
N ASP A 679 -28.66 -8.40 -37.13
CA ASP A 679 -29.79 -7.56 -37.57
C ASP A 679 -31.16 -8.07 -37.10
N SER A 680 -31.23 -9.30 -36.62
CA SER A 680 -32.47 -9.97 -36.20
C SER A 680 -32.69 -10.08 -34.69
N ALA A 681 -31.82 -9.47 -33.86
CA ALA A 681 -31.93 -9.61 -32.40
C ALA A 681 -33.26 -9.11 -31.84
N PRO A 682 -33.99 -9.92 -31.06
CA PRO A 682 -35.15 -9.45 -30.33
C PRO A 682 -34.74 -8.52 -29.18
N ALA A 683 -35.64 -7.58 -28.83
CA ALA A 683 -35.45 -6.69 -27.68
C ALA A 683 -35.40 -7.45 -26.34
N THR A 684 -35.95 -8.66 -26.29
CA THR A 684 -36.00 -9.56 -25.13
C THR A 684 -35.41 -10.92 -25.49
N ILE A 685 -34.59 -11.48 -24.61
CA ILE A 685 -33.90 -12.78 -24.81
C ILE A 685 -34.32 -13.76 -23.71
N ASP A 686 -34.41 -15.05 -24.06
CA ASP A 686 -34.60 -16.11 -23.08
C ASP A 686 -33.25 -16.54 -22.51
N LEU A 687 -33.00 -16.16 -21.25
CA LEU A 687 -31.77 -16.47 -20.52
C LEU A 687 -31.62 -17.97 -20.19
N ASN A 688 -32.67 -18.79 -20.36
CA ASN A 688 -32.59 -20.25 -20.18
C ASN A 688 -32.01 -20.98 -21.41
N ARG A 689 -31.77 -20.24 -22.49
CA ARG A 689 -31.17 -20.74 -23.73
C ARG A 689 -29.83 -20.02 -23.93
N PRO A 690 -28.87 -20.60 -24.67
CA PRO A 690 -27.56 -19.99 -24.84
C PRO A 690 -27.68 -18.56 -25.38
N VAL A 691 -26.99 -17.62 -24.73
CA VAL A 691 -27.01 -16.20 -25.07
C VAL A 691 -25.62 -15.76 -25.46
N LEU A 692 -25.46 -15.23 -26.67
CA LEU A 692 -24.20 -14.65 -27.11
C LEU A 692 -24.22 -13.14 -26.87
N CYS A 693 -23.32 -12.67 -26.03
CA CYS A 693 -22.97 -11.27 -25.89
C CYS A 693 -21.88 -10.93 -26.91
N VAL A 694 -22.20 -10.05 -27.86
CA VAL A 694 -21.24 -9.52 -28.83
C VAL A 694 -20.92 -8.09 -28.45
N THR A 695 -19.64 -7.84 -28.26
CA THR A 695 -19.13 -6.54 -27.90
C THR A 695 -18.14 -6.08 -28.94
N TYR A 696 -18.22 -4.82 -29.33
CA TYR A 696 -17.36 -4.25 -30.36
C TYR A 696 -16.65 -3.02 -29.83
N ASN A 697 -15.41 -2.84 -30.28
CA ASN A 697 -14.62 -1.66 -30.02
C ASN A 697 -13.89 -1.29 -31.31
N SER A 698 -14.25 -0.14 -31.86
CA SER A 698 -13.60 0.48 -33.00
C SER A 698 -12.77 1.64 -32.51
N SER A 699 -11.57 1.78 -33.06
CA SER A 699 -10.82 3.00 -32.92
C SER A 699 -10.19 3.43 -34.24
N LEU A 700 -10.40 4.70 -34.57
CA LEU A 700 -9.95 5.36 -35.78
C LEU A 700 -8.97 6.46 -35.40
N THR A 701 -7.76 6.40 -35.95
CA THR A 701 -6.72 7.41 -35.74
C THR A 701 -6.48 8.19 -37.02
N ASP A 702 -6.73 9.50 -36.99
CA ASP A 702 -6.48 10.37 -38.14
C ASP A 702 -4.97 10.58 -38.39
N ASN A 703 -4.61 11.15 -39.55
CA ASN A 703 -3.22 11.45 -39.91
C ASN A 703 -2.54 12.49 -38.98
N ASN A 704 -3.33 13.22 -38.18
CA ASN A 704 -2.86 14.17 -37.16
C ASN A 704 -2.83 13.54 -35.77
N ALA A 705 -2.87 12.21 -35.69
CA ALA A 705 -2.80 11.51 -34.43
C ALA A 705 -3.99 11.83 -33.49
N ARG A 706 -5.22 11.91 -34.02
CA ARG A 706 -6.46 11.99 -33.23
C ARG A 706 -7.30 10.72 -33.32
N ARG A 707 -7.66 10.17 -32.14
CA ARG A 707 -8.36 8.89 -31.98
C ARG A 707 -9.81 9.13 -31.65
N THR A 708 -10.67 8.62 -32.50
CA THR A 708 -12.08 8.44 -32.19
C THR A 708 -12.32 6.99 -31.81
N THR A 709 -13.05 6.76 -30.72
CA THR A 709 -13.40 5.41 -30.26
C THR A 709 -14.91 5.26 -30.27
N GLU A 710 -15.37 4.12 -30.74
CA GLU A 710 -16.77 3.73 -30.77
C GLU A 710 -16.88 2.33 -30.19
N SER A 711 -17.61 2.18 -29.10
CA SER A 711 -17.84 0.89 -28.46
C SER A 711 -19.33 0.62 -28.32
N GLY A 712 -19.69 -0.65 -28.29
CA GLY A 712 -21.04 -1.07 -28.04
C GLY A 712 -21.13 -2.55 -27.72
N CYS A 713 -22.30 -2.95 -27.26
CA CYS A 713 -22.63 -4.30 -26.84
C CYS A 713 -24.00 -4.65 -27.41
N ARG A 714 -24.21 -5.92 -27.77
CA ARG A 714 -25.53 -6.46 -28.10
C ARG A 714 -25.61 -7.94 -27.77
N PHE A 715 -26.77 -8.35 -27.27
CA PHE A 715 -27.03 -9.74 -26.94
C PHE A 715 -27.91 -10.41 -27.98
N TYR A 716 -27.69 -11.71 -28.17
CA TYR A 716 -28.38 -12.56 -29.13
C TYR A 716 -28.75 -13.89 -28.53
N GLN A 717 -29.89 -14.43 -28.96
CA GLN A 717 -30.17 -15.84 -28.71
C GLN A 717 -29.27 -16.68 -29.62
N ALA A 718 -28.39 -17.48 -29.04
CA ALA A 718 -27.57 -18.42 -29.80
C ALA A 718 -28.37 -19.71 -30.06
N ASP A 719 -28.41 -20.10 -31.33
CA ASP A 719 -28.89 -21.41 -31.75
C ASP A 719 -27.75 -22.44 -31.71
N ASP A 720 -28.08 -23.71 -31.94
CA ASP A 720 -27.10 -24.81 -31.92
C ASP A 720 -25.98 -24.62 -32.95
N GLU A 721 -26.26 -23.95 -34.05
CA GLU A 721 -25.28 -23.64 -35.08
C GLU A 721 -24.26 -22.61 -34.56
N LEU A 722 -24.73 -21.55 -33.90
CA LEU A 722 -23.90 -20.49 -33.32
C LEU A 722 -23.03 -21.00 -32.17
N VAL A 723 -23.56 -21.89 -31.33
CA VAL A 723 -22.79 -22.55 -30.25
C VAL A 723 -21.67 -23.42 -30.82
N ASN A 724 -21.96 -24.21 -31.87
CA ASN A 724 -20.95 -25.04 -32.54
C ASN A 724 -19.88 -24.18 -33.23
N LEU A 725 -20.29 -23.07 -33.85
CA LEU A 725 -19.40 -22.11 -34.51
C LEU A 725 -18.46 -21.44 -33.49
N PHE A 726 -18.98 -21.05 -32.34
CA PHE A 726 -18.22 -20.46 -31.23
C PHE A 726 -17.25 -21.48 -30.61
N SER A 727 -17.68 -22.73 -30.42
CA SER A 727 -16.82 -23.82 -29.92
C SER A 727 -15.64 -24.09 -30.86
N THR A 728 -15.90 -24.06 -32.17
CA THR A 728 -14.87 -24.20 -33.21
C THR A 728 -13.91 -23.01 -33.20
N PHE A 729 -14.43 -21.79 -33.02
CA PHE A 729 -13.63 -20.55 -32.96
C PHE A 729 -12.70 -20.51 -31.75
N THR A 730 -13.22 -20.80 -30.56
CA THR A 730 -12.48 -20.73 -29.29
C THR A 730 -11.66 -21.99 -29.00
N LYS A 731 -11.77 -23.03 -29.84
CA LYS A 731 -11.21 -24.38 -29.59
C LYS A 731 -11.58 -24.93 -28.22
N THR A 732 -12.75 -24.53 -27.72
CA THR A 732 -13.29 -24.90 -26.41
C THR A 732 -14.55 -25.70 -26.65
N ASP A 733 -14.65 -26.90 -26.07
CA ASP A 733 -15.89 -27.68 -26.16
C ASP A 733 -16.91 -27.07 -25.20
N VAL A 734 -17.95 -26.44 -25.76
CA VAL A 734 -19.01 -25.75 -24.99
C VAL A 734 -20.14 -26.72 -24.61
N ARG A 735 -20.20 -27.90 -25.23
CA ARG A 735 -21.28 -28.87 -25.05
C ARG A 735 -20.97 -30.00 -24.07
#